data_AF-A0A317XJ26-F1
#
_entry.id   AF-A0A317XJ26-F1
#
_cell.length_a   1.000
_cell.length_b   1.000
_cell.length_c   1.000
_cell.angle_alpha   90.00
_cell.angle_beta   90.00
_cell.angle_gamma   90.00
#
_symmetry.space_group_name_H-M   'P 1'
#
loop_
_entity.id
_entity.type
_entity.pdbx_description
1 polymer ?
#
loop_
_entity_poly.entity_id
_entity_poly.type
_entity_poly.pdbx_seq_one_letter_code
_entity_poly.pdbx_strand_id
1 'polypeptide(L)'
;MALRGTAWLLPRRSLQPASTGSHHLRQPSYALRSVGPSNGQMSVRHASQSRPAQQNKDKPSSSKHDKAFSSSAAANDAAKANASAAGGKPRTLPPPISGRGLAIEFLNEAIQDMKLRKMPYPESDFKTLFESRGKLPALSSERHSLHTEQAQLSRELSHLFTKKSKLSNQRALALAKKEKELSAKSSAKADKQTKKDGEPAASTPALSKEDLAVDAAIAKELEALQTEIDAMRAKAKAVKQKLEAVQKEEDQIRTHSANFRLSWPNRCHPDVPVGPEQNAVVVSVKDPLNILPREFNTMKEPWNRSVLQAKDFPAGPRADATRDHLTLAATANQAEVDMKSGLLATGSSWPYLLGSLSLLEHALSQYALSTVVRRGFMAVSPPDVVRTELADRCGFRPRDEKAKQTYFLESTSSASSSSKGKGAATDTDSSADLCLAATAEIPLAGLLAARTFDPARSKKAGAAQVAGGSLIQQSELPIKLAALGHAFRAEAGARGADTRGLYRVHQFTKVEMFVATDRTSSASDAMLEELRSVQEEVISGLGLPYRVLDMPTEELGASAYRKYDIEVWMPGRGSWGEVSSASNCTDYQALRLGIRLSKASVKNSSNSNSDSSSSSSGNGDDRNPAVHTLNATAAAIPRLIVAILENHGVRDGKLVLPDALKPFWLAGEADSNVVWLPTSKPRTRLQKAMQQVQSIAQRNGTDPATMVASFLILHELTALVPLALLFYVFGALGVGVTISQWLLGSGDGQAADADSGLASRFRAWARNKEERFERYCRRKGYLGFEKQDAETIAREGKLGQSNHLAGAFANMVAAYIVVKALLPVRIGMSMALAGRFSRAVLEPAKRATRKIFASAPTKATTAPSA
;
A
#
# COMPACT_ATOMS: atom_id res chain seq x y z
N MET A 1 -40.83 40.60 47.42
CA MET A 1 -40.08 40.67 48.69
C MET A 1 -38.64 40.29 48.39
N ALA A 2 -37.57 41.03 48.62
CA ALA A 2 -37.27 42.39 49.06
C ALA A 2 -35.76 42.57 48.77
N LEU A 3 -35.35 43.62 48.04
CA LEU A 3 -34.47 44.74 48.48
C LEU A 3 -32.96 44.37 48.62
N ARG A 4 -31.94 45.10 48.14
CA ARG A 4 -31.62 46.50 47.70
C ARG A 4 -30.29 46.43 46.91
N GLY A 5 -29.81 47.36 46.08
CA GLY A 5 -30.26 48.69 45.67
C GLY A 5 -29.20 49.39 44.79
N THR A 6 -29.68 50.19 43.82
CA THR A 6 -29.19 51.52 43.35
C THR A 6 -27.73 51.70 42.89
N ALA A 7 -27.49 51.87 41.57
CA ALA A 7 -27.41 53.13 40.79
C ALA A 7 -26.04 53.86 40.94
N TRP A 8 -25.39 54.35 39.87
CA TRP A 8 -25.46 55.75 39.42
C TRP A 8 -24.90 55.92 37.97
N LEU A 9 -25.75 56.54 37.13
CA LEU A 9 -25.51 57.62 36.14
C LEU A 9 -24.49 57.51 34.95
N LEU A 10 -25.11 57.49 33.76
CA LEU A 10 -24.75 58.05 32.43
C LEU A 10 -24.17 59.50 32.49
N PRO A 11 -23.52 60.09 31.43
CA PRO A 11 -24.00 60.02 30.03
C PRO A 11 -23.00 60.05 28.85
N ARG A 12 -23.60 59.62 27.72
CA ARG A 12 -23.32 59.86 26.30
C ARG A 12 -22.51 61.11 25.92
N ARG A 13 -21.66 60.98 24.88
CA ARG A 13 -21.76 61.80 23.66
C ARG A 13 -21.02 61.19 22.46
N SER A 14 -21.79 60.92 21.42
CA SER A 14 -21.40 60.77 20.01
C SER A 14 -21.10 62.14 19.40
N LEU A 15 -20.19 62.21 18.41
CA LEU A 15 -20.25 62.99 17.15
C LEU A 15 -18.88 63.00 16.44
N GLN A 16 -18.74 62.14 15.41
CA GLN A 16 -18.49 62.43 13.97
C GLN A 16 -17.60 63.65 13.50
N PRO A 17 -17.20 63.75 12.21
CA PRO A 17 -15.89 63.39 11.64
C PRO A 17 -15.18 64.56 10.88
N ALA A 18 -14.25 64.24 9.96
CA ALA A 18 -13.54 65.09 8.97
C ALA A 18 -12.15 65.61 9.43
N SER A 19 -11.13 65.84 8.59
CA SER A 19 -11.03 66.05 7.14
C SER A 19 -9.56 65.95 6.67
N THR A 20 -9.39 65.58 5.39
CA THR A 20 -8.43 66.09 4.37
C THR A 20 -6.97 66.45 4.70
N GLY A 21 -6.07 65.94 3.84
CA GLY A 21 -4.75 66.54 3.59
C GLY A 21 -4.01 65.85 2.43
N SER A 22 -4.14 66.40 1.23
CA SER A 22 -3.38 66.08 0.01
C SER A 22 -2.05 66.85 -0.04
N HIS A 23 -0.96 66.26 -0.53
CA HIS A 23 -0.07 66.84 -1.56
C HIS A 23 1.11 65.90 -1.96
N HIS A 24 1.05 65.46 -3.22
CA HIS A 24 2.09 65.40 -4.26
C HIS A 24 3.57 64.97 -4.05
N LEU A 25 3.96 64.08 -4.99
CA LEU A 25 5.19 64.03 -5.81
C LEU A 25 6.49 63.42 -5.25
N ARG A 26 6.87 62.23 -5.75
CA ARG A 26 7.94 62.02 -6.76
C ARG A 26 8.21 60.52 -6.97
N GLN A 27 8.10 60.07 -8.21
CA GLN A 27 8.76 58.84 -8.69
C GLN A 27 10.20 59.16 -9.10
N PRO A 28 11.12 58.19 -9.07
CA PRO A 28 12.23 58.14 -9.99
C PRO A 28 12.08 56.99 -10.98
N SER A 29 12.07 57.38 -12.25
CA SER A 29 12.31 56.56 -13.42
C SER A 29 13.77 56.08 -13.44
N TYR A 30 14.02 54.82 -13.80
CA TYR A 30 15.33 54.42 -14.34
C TYR A 30 15.15 53.86 -15.75
N ALA A 31 15.74 54.60 -16.67
CA ALA A 31 15.76 54.32 -18.10
C ALA A 31 16.76 53.21 -18.43
N LEU A 32 16.30 52.32 -19.31
CA LEU A 32 17.08 51.35 -20.05
C LEU A 32 18.14 52.03 -20.91
N ARG A 33 19.38 51.54 -20.87
CA ARG A 33 20.38 51.73 -21.92
C ARG A 33 20.62 50.41 -22.63
N SER A 34 20.42 50.46 -23.94
CA SER A 34 20.60 49.41 -24.94
C SER A 34 22.08 49.14 -25.24
N VAL A 35 22.45 47.87 -25.31
CA VAL A 35 23.51 47.34 -26.19
C VAL A 35 23.03 45.98 -26.70
N GLY A 36 22.85 45.84 -28.01
CA GLY A 36 22.53 44.58 -28.71
C GLY A 36 23.79 43.79 -29.10
N PRO A 37 23.70 42.78 -29.98
CA PRO A 37 23.52 41.38 -29.57
C PRO A 37 24.64 40.44 -30.08
N SER A 38 24.76 39.25 -29.49
CA SER A 38 25.40 38.10 -30.15
C SER A 38 24.53 36.85 -30.03
N ASN A 39 24.27 36.27 -31.20
CA ASN A 39 23.34 35.19 -31.51
C ASN A 39 23.58 33.87 -30.77
N GLY A 40 22.47 33.17 -30.49
CA GLY A 40 22.45 31.78 -30.05
C GLY A 40 21.01 31.26 -29.89
N GLN A 41 20.22 31.27 -30.96
CA GLN A 41 18.87 30.71 -30.97
C GLN A 41 18.90 29.16 -31.06
N MET A 42 18.31 28.50 -30.07
CA MET A 42 17.55 27.26 -30.28
C MET A 42 16.28 27.33 -29.42
N SER A 43 15.15 27.56 -30.11
CA SER A 43 13.80 27.66 -29.53
C SER A 43 13.21 26.25 -29.37
N VAL A 44 12.92 25.88 -28.12
CA VAL A 44 12.01 24.78 -27.79
C VAL A 44 10.58 25.31 -27.91
N ARG A 45 9.82 24.76 -28.86
CA ARG A 45 8.40 25.10 -29.07
C ARG A 45 7.51 24.33 -28.12
N HIS A 46 6.59 25.08 -27.52
CA HIS A 46 5.46 24.63 -26.72
C HIS A 46 4.53 23.67 -27.46
N ALA A 47 4.01 22.70 -26.71
CA ALA A 47 3.05 21.71 -27.16
C ALA A 47 1.68 22.33 -27.51
N SER A 48 1.13 21.82 -28.60
CA SER A 48 -0.05 22.24 -29.34
C SER A 48 -1.37 21.89 -28.64
N GLN A 49 -2.29 22.87 -28.57
CA GLN A 49 -3.72 22.65 -28.36
C GLN A 49 -4.37 22.25 -29.69
N SER A 50 -5.01 21.08 -29.75
CA SER A 50 -5.77 20.63 -30.91
C SER A 50 -7.22 21.13 -30.85
N ARG A 51 -7.60 21.95 -31.83
CA ARG A 51 -8.98 22.33 -32.18
C ARG A 51 -9.58 21.25 -33.12
N PRO A 52 -10.89 20.94 -33.07
CA PRO A 52 -11.50 19.98 -33.98
C PRO A 52 -11.94 20.68 -35.28
N ALA A 53 -11.62 20.09 -36.43
CA ALA A 53 -12.05 20.56 -37.75
C ALA A 53 -13.22 19.71 -38.29
N GLN A 54 -14.14 20.41 -38.94
CA GLN A 54 -15.42 20.00 -39.49
C GLN A 54 -15.34 18.87 -40.54
N GLN A 55 -16.42 18.09 -40.55
CA GLN A 55 -16.85 17.23 -41.65
C GLN A 55 -16.99 18.03 -42.96
N ASN A 56 -16.54 17.45 -44.07
CA ASN A 56 -17.25 17.64 -45.33
C ASN A 56 -17.30 16.35 -46.15
N LYS A 57 -18.46 16.12 -46.75
CA LYS A 57 -18.82 15.01 -47.63
C LYS A 57 -18.07 15.13 -48.95
N ASP A 58 -17.69 13.99 -49.55
CA ASP A 58 -18.06 13.62 -50.92
C ASP A 58 -17.50 12.24 -51.31
N LYS A 59 -18.19 11.59 -52.25
CA LYS A 59 -18.05 10.21 -52.72
C LYS A 59 -17.87 10.23 -54.27
N PRO A 60 -17.65 9.12 -54.99
CA PRO A 60 -16.35 8.61 -55.44
C PRO A 60 -16.22 8.49 -56.99
N SER A 61 -14.99 8.33 -57.51
CA SER A 61 -14.68 7.73 -58.84
C SER A 61 -13.15 7.55 -58.97
N SER A 62 -12.53 6.81 -59.89
CA SER A 62 -12.75 5.51 -60.52
C SER A 62 -11.48 5.23 -61.36
N SER A 63 -10.90 4.02 -61.28
CA SER A 63 -9.93 3.43 -62.23
C SER A 63 -8.53 4.09 -62.29
N LYS A 64 -7.40 3.44 -62.63
CA LYS A 64 -7.05 2.06 -63.03
C LYS A 64 -5.51 2.00 -63.02
N HIS A 65 -4.97 0.81 -62.70
CA HIS A 65 -3.63 0.28 -63.03
C HIS A 65 -2.36 1.07 -62.63
N ASP A 66 -1.58 0.47 -61.72
CA ASP A 66 -0.27 -0.06 -62.09
C ASP A 66 0.12 -1.25 -61.19
N LYS A 67 0.63 -2.31 -61.82
CA LYS A 67 1.13 -3.52 -61.17
C LYS A 67 2.63 -3.35 -60.91
N ALA A 68 3.08 -3.54 -59.67
CA ALA A 68 4.45 -3.98 -59.41
C ALA A 68 4.55 -4.77 -58.08
N PHE A 69 5.38 -5.81 -58.16
CA PHE A 69 5.56 -6.97 -57.30
C PHE A 69 5.99 -6.73 -55.83
N SER A 70 5.44 -7.59 -54.96
CA SER A 70 6.04 -8.31 -53.82
C SER A 70 6.93 -7.60 -52.78
N SER A 71 6.42 -7.52 -51.54
CA SER A 71 7.06 -8.15 -50.37
C SER A 71 6.06 -8.23 -49.19
N SER A 72 5.19 -9.23 -49.22
CA SER A 72 4.15 -9.49 -48.21
C SER A 72 4.67 -10.14 -46.91
N ALA A 73 5.93 -9.91 -46.53
CA ALA A 73 6.54 -10.54 -45.35
C ALA A 73 6.82 -9.57 -44.19
N ALA A 74 6.87 -8.26 -44.41
CA ALA A 74 7.22 -7.29 -43.36
C ALA A 74 6.02 -6.58 -42.69
N ALA A 75 4.85 -6.56 -43.35
CA ALA A 75 3.66 -5.87 -42.82
C ALA A 75 2.81 -6.74 -41.88
N ASN A 76 2.94 -8.07 -41.95
CA ASN A 76 2.20 -9.00 -41.08
C ASN A 76 2.84 -9.14 -39.68
N ASP A 77 4.14 -8.90 -39.53
CA ASP A 77 4.81 -8.95 -38.23
C ASP A 77 4.60 -7.67 -37.42
N ALA A 78 4.49 -6.49 -38.08
CA ALA A 78 4.11 -5.25 -37.40
C ALA A 78 2.64 -5.25 -36.95
N ALA A 79 1.74 -5.87 -37.72
CA ALA A 79 0.34 -6.04 -37.34
C ALA A 79 0.14 -7.10 -36.24
N LYS A 80 0.95 -8.16 -36.21
CA LYS A 80 0.95 -9.15 -35.10
C LYS A 80 1.60 -8.64 -33.83
N ALA A 81 2.65 -7.82 -33.91
CA ALA A 81 3.30 -7.21 -32.75
C ALA A 81 2.37 -6.20 -32.04
N ASN A 82 1.61 -5.39 -32.80
CA ASN A 82 0.61 -4.48 -32.23
C ASN A 82 -0.67 -5.18 -31.74
N ALA A 83 -0.99 -6.38 -32.23
CA ALA A 83 -2.09 -7.20 -31.70
C ALA A 83 -1.71 -7.96 -30.41
N SER A 84 -0.42 -8.24 -30.18
CA SER A 84 0.03 -8.91 -28.95
C SER A 84 0.16 -7.99 -27.73
N ALA A 85 0.24 -6.66 -27.94
CA ALA A 85 0.32 -5.68 -26.85
C ALA A 85 -1.06 -5.19 -26.35
N ALA A 86 -2.14 -5.50 -27.09
CA ALA A 86 -3.50 -5.09 -26.78
C ALA A 86 -4.49 -6.24 -27.08
N GLY A 87 -4.61 -7.23 -26.19
CA GLY A 87 -5.37 -8.44 -26.51
C GLY A 87 -6.00 -9.21 -25.34
N GLY A 88 -6.11 -8.62 -24.15
CA GLY A 88 -6.98 -9.16 -23.11
C GLY A 88 -8.35 -8.50 -23.20
N LYS A 89 -9.45 -9.27 -23.24
CA LYS A 89 -10.78 -8.69 -22.95
C LYS A 89 -10.67 -7.91 -21.63
N PRO A 90 -11.21 -6.67 -21.54
CA PRO A 90 -11.18 -5.92 -20.30
C PRO A 90 -11.80 -6.78 -19.20
N ARG A 91 -11.09 -6.92 -18.07
CA ARG A 91 -11.61 -7.66 -16.91
C ARG A 91 -12.87 -6.94 -16.44
N THR A 92 -14.00 -7.63 -16.47
CA THR A 92 -15.25 -7.12 -15.92
C THR A 92 -15.39 -7.59 -14.48
N LEU A 93 -15.86 -6.71 -13.61
CA LEU A 93 -16.23 -7.13 -12.26
C LEU A 93 -17.34 -8.19 -12.37
N PRO A 94 -17.25 -9.31 -11.64
CA PRO A 94 -18.35 -10.27 -11.59
C PRO A 94 -19.58 -9.62 -10.94
N PRO A 95 -20.79 -10.19 -11.06
CA PRO A 95 -21.90 -9.76 -10.21
C PRO A 95 -21.46 -9.80 -8.74
N PRO A 96 -21.82 -8.79 -7.92
CA PRO A 96 -21.39 -8.73 -6.54
C PRO A 96 -21.99 -9.92 -5.78
N ILE A 97 -21.15 -10.64 -5.04
CA ILE A 97 -21.57 -11.82 -4.27
C ILE A 97 -21.43 -11.46 -2.80
N SER A 98 -22.51 -11.65 -2.04
CA SER A 98 -22.41 -11.65 -0.58
C SER A 98 -21.74 -12.93 -0.12
N GLY A 99 -20.77 -12.83 0.79
CA GLY A 99 -20.18 -13.99 1.46
C GLY A 99 -21.16 -14.76 2.32
N ARG A 100 -22.29 -14.14 2.68
CA ARG A 100 -23.29 -14.73 3.56
C ARG A 100 -24.50 -15.25 2.78
N GLY A 101 -24.88 -16.49 3.09
CA GLY A 101 -25.99 -17.22 2.48
C GLY A 101 -27.36 -16.81 3.02
N LEU A 102 -28.39 -17.54 2.59
CA LEU A 102 -29.78 -17.39 3.06
C LEU A 102 -30.16 -18.47 4.10
N ALA A 103 -29.16 -19.16 4.68
CA ALA A 103 -29.40 -20.08 5.78
C ALA A 103 -29.81 -19.31 7.04
N ILE A 104 -30.57 -19.95 7.95
CA ILE A 104 -31.09 -19.29 9.16
C ILE A 104 -29.92 -18.81 10.03
N GLU A 105 -28.85 -19.60 10.08
CA GLU A 105 -27.61 -19.30 10.79
C GLU A 105 -27.00 -17.99 10.27
N PHE A 106 -26.81 -17.87 8.95
CA PHE A 106 -26.25 -16.66 8.34
C PHE A 106 -27.14 -15.42 8.49
N LEU A 107 -28.47 -15.61 8.46
CA LEU A 107 -29.41 -14.52 8.69
C LEU A 107 -29.32 -14.02 10.13
N ASN A 108 -29.30 -14.93 11.11
CA ASN A 108 -29.17 -14.60 12.53
C ASN A 108 -27.83 -13.92 12.84
N GLU A 109 -26.72 -14.40 12.25
CA GLU A 109 -25.42 -13.76 12.34
C GLU A 109 -25.43 -12.33 11.78
N ALA A 110 -26.03 -12.12 10.61
CA ALA A 110 -26.15 -10.79 10.01
C ALA A 110 -26.98 -9.84 10.90
N ILE A 111 -28.10 -10.32 11.46
CA ILE A 111 -28.91 -9.56 12.42
C ILE A 111 -28.06 -9.16 13.64
N GLN A 112 -27.31 -10.12 14.19
CA GLN A 112 -26.44 -9.89 15.35
C GLN A 112 -25.37 -8.84 15.07
N ASP A 113 -24.64 -8.96 13.94
CA ASP A 113 -23.61 -7.99 13.58
C ASP A 113 -24.18 -6.58 13.34
N MET A 114 -25.33 -6.47 12.65
CA MET A 114 -25.96 -5.17 12.42
C MET A 114 -26.38 -4.51 13.75
N LYS A 115 -26.92 -5.30 14.69
CA LYS A 115 -27.28 -4.82 16.04
C LYS A 115 -26.05 -4.39 16.84
N LEU A 116 -24.99 -5.21 16.86
CA LEU A 116 -23.73 -4.92 17.57
C LEU A 116 -23.05 -3.63 17.07
N ARG A 117 -23.20 -3.32 15.78
CA ARG A 117 -22.61 -2.13 15.14
C ARG A 117 -23.56 -0.91 15.10
N LYS A 118 -24.78 -1.02 15.65
CA LYS A 118 -25.87 -0.04 15.50
C LYS A 118 -26.12 0.41 14.05
N MET A 119 -25.98 -0.51 13.10
CA MET A 119 -26.30 -0.23 11.70
C MET A 119 -27.81 -0.31 11.45
N PRO A 120 -28.37 0.46 10.50
CA PRO A 120 -29.79 0.40 10.17
C PRO A 120 -30.25 -1.02 9.86
N TYR A 121 -31.25 -1.49 10.61
CA TYR A 121 -31.77 -2.85 10.55
C TYR A 121 -33.27 -2.82 10.19
N PRO A 122 -33.62 -2.83 8.89
CA PRO A 122 -35.02 -2.88 8.47
C PRO A 122 -35.58 -4.29 8.66
N GLU A 123 -36.36 -4.50 9.72
CA GLU A 123 -37.01 -5.78 10.03
C GLU A 123 -37.88 -6.31 8.88
N SER A 124 -38.50 -5.42 8.11
CA SER A 124 -39.28 -5.76 6.92
C SER A 124 -38.47 -6.51 5.87
N ASP A 125 -37.21 -6.12 5.66
CA ASP A 125 -36.36 -6.71 4.61
C ASP A 125 -35.89 -8.10 5.02
N PHE A 126 -35.56 -8.29 6.31
CA PHE A 126 -35.26 -9.61 6.85
C PHE A 126 -36.47 -10.54 6.78
N LYS A 127 -37.67 -10.06 7.16
CA LYS A 127 -38.91 -10.83 6.99
C LYS A 127 -39.14 -11.22 5.54
N THR A 128 -38.95 -10.28 4.61
CA THR A 128 -39.05 -10.53 3.16
C THR A 128 -38.05 -11.59 2.70
N LEU A 129 -36.81 -11.60 3.21
CA LEU A 129 -35.82 -12.64 2.91
C LEU A 129 -36.23 -14.02 3.44
N PHE A 130 -36.74 -14.09 4.68
CA PHE A 130 -37.23 -15.34 5.27
C PHE A 130 -38.40 -15.91 4.46
N GLU A 131 -39.36 -15.08 4.07
CA GLU A 131 -40.49 -15.48 3.21
C GLU A 131 -40.01 -15.91 1.81
N SER A 132 -39.09 -15.16 1.23
CA SER A 132 -38.51 -15.43 -0.09
C SER A 132 -37.81 -16.78 -0.14
N ARG A 133 -37.16 -17.21 0.94
CA ARG A 133 -36.52 -18.54 1.03
C ARG A 133 -37.51 -19.69 0.84
N GLY A 134 -38.74 -19.55 1.35
CA GLY A 134 -39.79 -20.54 1.14
C GLY A 134 -40.41 -20.48 -0.26
N LYS A 135 -40.55 -19.27 -0.81
CA LYS A 135 -41.14 -19.05 -2.15
C LYS A 135 -40.21 -19.47 -3.30
N LEU A 136 -38.91 -19.21 -3.19
CA LEU A 136 -37.92 -19.46 -4.26
C LEU A 136 -37.92 -20.91 -4.78
N PRO A 137 -37.88 -21.96 -3.93
CA PRO A 137 -37.95 -23.34 -4.40
C PRO A 137 -39.26 -23.66 -5.11
N ALA A 138 -40.39 -23.13 -4.60
CA ALA A 138 -41.70 -23.32 -5.22
C ALA A 138 -41.77 -22.67 -6.61
N LEU A 139 -41.33 -21.41 -6.73
CA LEU A 139 -41.22 -20.70 -8.02
C LEU A 139 -40.26 -21.41 -8.97
N SER A 140 -39.14 -21.95 -8.47
CA SER A 140 -38.18 -22.69 -9.31
C SER A 140 -38.78 -23.99 -9.84
N SER A 141 -39.53 -24.71 -8.99
CA SER A 141 -40.26 -25.92 -9.39
C SER A 141 -41.36 -25.61 -10.40
N GLU A 142 -42.12 -24.53 -10.19
CA GLU A 142 -43.15 -24.05 -11.12
C GLU A 142 -42.54 -23.62 -12.46
N ARG A 143 -41.41 -22.90 -12.44
CA ARG A 143 -40.68 -22.55 -13.66
C ARG A 143 -40.24 -23.80 -14.43
N HIS A 144 -39.76 -24.83 -13.72
CA HIS A 144 -39.34 -26.08 -14.35
C HIS A 144 -40.52 -26.85 -14.96
N SER A 145 -41.67 -26.91 -14.28
CA SER A 145 -42.87 -27.55 -14.81
C SER A 145 -43.41 -26.80 -16.04
N LEU A 146 -43.48 -25.47 -15.99
CA LEU A 146 -43.90 -24.63 -17.11
C LEU A 146 -42.96 -24.75 -18.32
N HIS A 147 -41.64 -24.83 -18.11
CA HIS A 147 -40.69 -25.11 -19.20
C HIS A 147 -40.93 -26.50 -19.83
N THR A 148 -41.22 -27.51 -19.01
CA THR A 148 -41.52 -28.86 -19.48
C THR A 148 -42.81 -28.88 -20.30
N GLU A 149 -43.85 -28.20 -19.80
CA GLU A 149 -45.13 -28.02 -20.50
C GLU A 149 -44.95 -27.26 -21.82
N GLN A 150 -44.18 -26.17 -21.82
CA GLN A 150 -43.85 -25.42 -23.03
C GLN A 150 -43.13 -26.30 -24.08
N ALA A 151 -42.20 -27.14 -23.64
CA ALA A 151 -41.49 -28.08 -24.51
C ALA A 151 -42.40 -29.19 -25.06
N GLN A 152 -43.41 -29.62 -24.29
CA GLN A 152 -44.41 -30.57 -24.74
C GLN A 152 -45.38 -29.94 -25.75
N LEU A 153 -45.93 -28.76 -25.44
CA LEU A 153 -46.81 -28.00 -26.35
C LEU A 153 -46.12 -27.70 -27.68
N SER A 154 -44.81 -27.41 -27.65
CA SER A 154 -44.02 -27.19 -28.88
C SER A 154 -43.90 -28.46 -29.73
N ARG A 155 -43.75 -29.63 -29.10
CA ARG A 155 -43.73 -30.93 -29.78
C ARG A 155 -45.10 -31.27 -30.38
N GLU A 156 -46.18 -31.08 -29.61
CA GLU A 156 -47.55 -31.34 -30.05
C GLU A 156 -47.98 -30.41 -31.18
N LEU A 157 -47.67 -29.10 -31.10
CA LEU A 157 -47.88 -28.16 -32.20
C LEU A 157 -47.13 -28.57 -33.46
N SER A 158 -45.86 -28.99 -33.34
CA SER A 158 -45.08 -29.47 -34.49
C SER A 158 -45.73 -30.71 -35.14
N HIS A 159 -46.27 -31.62 -34.32
CA HIS A 159 -47.01 -32.79 -34.81
C HIS A 159 -48.31 -32.40 -35.53
N LEU A 160 -49.11 -31.49 -34.94
CA LEU A 160 -50.36 -30.99 -35.55
C LEU A 160 -50.09 -30.22 -36.86
N PHE A 161 -49.04 -29.40 -36.93
CA PHE A 161 -48.62 -28.74 -38.18
C PHE A 161 -48.23 -29.76 -39.24
N THR A 162 -47.49 -30.81 -38.86
CA THR A 162 -47.11 -31.89 -39.78
C THR A 162 -48.34 -32.64 -40.28
N LYS A 163 -49.29 -32.97 -39.40
CA LYS A 163 -50.55 -33.65 -39.74
C LYS A 163 -51.40 -32.79 -40.67
N LYS A 164 -51.58 -31.51 -40.35
CA LYS A 164 -52.30 -30.54 -41.21
C LYS A 164 -51.64 -30.38 -42.57
N SER A 165 -50.31 -30.28 -42.64
CA SER A 165 -49.57 -30.19 -43.90
C SER A 165 -49.75 -31.44 -44.77
N LYS A 166 -49.67 -32.65 -44.18
CA LYS A 166 -49.94 -33.91 -44.88
C LYS A 166 -51.37 -33.96 -45.42
N LEU A 167 -52.37 -33.62 -44.61
CA LEU A 167 -53.78 -33.66 -45.01
C LEU A 167 -54.08 -32.61 -46.12
N SER A 168 -53.50 -31.41 -46.01
CA SER A 168 -53.59 -30.37 -47.04
C SER A 168 -52.96 -30.81 -48.36
N ASN A 169 -51.80 -31.47 -48.31
CA ASN A 169 -51.15 -32.02 -49.50
C ASN A 169 -51.98 -33.16 -50.13
N GLN A 170 -52.58 -34.03 -49.30
CA GLN A 170 -53.50 -35.06 -49.79
C GLN A 170 -54.73 -34.46 -50.47
N ARG A 171 -55.34 -33.41 -49.90
CA ARG A 171 -56.44 -32.67 -50.52
C ARG A 171 -56.02 -32.07 -51.87
N ALA A 172 -54.86 -31.41 -51.94
CA ALA A 172 -54.35 -30.82 -53.16
C ALA A 172 -54.04 -31.86 -54.24
N LEU A 173 -53.44 -33.00 -53.88
CA LEU A 173 -53.18 -34.12 -54.78
C LEU A 173 -54.47 -34.76 -55.29
N ALA A 174 -55.47 -34.92 -54.43
CA ALA A 174 -56.78 -35.45 -54.80
C ALA A 174 -57.51 -34.51 -55.78
N LEU A 175 -57.51 -33.21 -55.52
CA LEU A 175 -58.07 -32.19 -56.41
C LEU A 175 -57.33 -32.15 -57.77
N ALA A 176 -56.00 -32.18 -57.77
CA ALA A 176 -55.19 -32.18 -58.99
C ALA A 176 -55.35 -33.46 -59.83
N LYS A 177 -55.47 -34.63 -59.19
CA LYS A 177 -55.77 -35.90 -59.87
C LYS A 177 -57.15 -35.87 -60.51
N LYS A 178 -58.11 -35.22 -59.85
CA LYS A 178 -59.49 -35.08 -60.29
C LYS A 178 -59.67 -34.06 -61.42
N GLU A 179 -58.92 -32.96 -61.41
CA GLU A 179 -58.80 -32.04 -62.56
C GLU A 179 -58.24 -32.77 -63.78
N LYS A 180 -57.22 -33.61 -63.61
CA LYS A 180 -56.69 -34.47 -64.69
C LYS A 180 -57.75 -35.46 -65.21
N GLU A 181 -58.50 -36.15 -64.34
CA GLU A 181 -59.56 -37.08 -64.75
C GLU A 181 -60.75 -36.39 -65.43
N LEU A 182 -61.14 -35.20 -64.98
CA LEU A 182 -62.17 -34.37 -65.63
C LEU A 182 -61.71 -33.89 -67.02
N SER A 183 -60.43 -33.51 -67.16
CA SER A 183 -59.83 -33.15 -68.45
C SER A 183 -59.70 -34.34 -69.42
N ALA A 184 -59.48 -35.54 -68.89
CA ALA A 184 -59.42 -36.78 -69.67
C ALA A 184 -60.82 -37.29 -70.08
N LYS A 185 -61.86 -37.05 -69.26
CA LYS A 185 -63.26 -37.35 -69.60
C LYS A 185 -63.85 -36.35 -70.59
N SER A 186 -63.43 -35.08 -70.56
CA SER A 186 -63.84 -34.09 -71.58
C SER A 186 -63.18 -34.37 -72.93
N SER A 187 -61.93 -34.84 -72.97
CA SER A 187 -61.28 -35.27 -74.22
C SER A 187 -61.85 -36.59 -74.77
N ALA A 188 -62.23 -37.55 -73.93
CA ALA A 188 -62.86 -38.81 -74.37
C ALA A 188 -64.32 -38.64 -74.83
N LYS A 189 -65.06 -37.61 -74.39
CA LYS A 189 -66.43 -37.30 -74.85
C LYS A 189 -66.45 -36.53 -76.17
N ALA A 190 -65.37 -35.83 -76.51
CA ALA A 190 -65.21 -35.18 -77.81
C ALA A 190 -65.00 -36.18 -78.98
N ASP A 191 -64.57 -37.41 -78.68
CA ASP A 191 -64.26 -38.44 -79.70
C ASP A 191 -65.42 -39.41 -79.99
N LYS A 192 -66.61 -39.18 -79.43
CA LYS A 192 -67.76 -40.10 -79.58
C LYS A 192 -69.12 -39.47 -79.88
N GLN A 193 -69.14 -38.24 -80.40
CA GLN A 193 -70.39 -37.57 -80.80
C GLN A 193 -70.29 -36.95 -82.20
N THR A 194 -70.33 -37.80 -83.22
CA THR A 194 -70.80 -37.46 -84.58
C THR A 194 -71.89 -38.45 -85.02
N LYS A 195 -73.14 -38.20 -84.61
CA LYS A 195 -74.35 -38.23 -85.45
C LYS A 195 -75.66 -38.15 -84.63
N LYS A 196 -76.53 -37.23 -85.08
CA LYS A 196 -77.98 -37.03 -84.85
C LYS A 196 -78.46 -36.18 -83.65
N ASP A 197 -78.77 -34.92 -84.01
CA ASP A 197 -79.96 -34.06 -83.79
C ASP A 197 -80.77 -34.09 -82.47
N GLY A 198 -80.93 -32.89 -81.86
CA GLY A 198 -82.11 -32.50 -81.06
C GLY A 198 -81.86 -31.95 -79.63
N GLU A 199 -82.10 -30.63 -79.45
CA GLU A 199 -82.37 -29.86 -78.20
C GLU A 199 -81.30 -29.63 -77.10
N PRO A 200 -81.38 -28.48 -76.37
CA PRO A 200 -80.30 -27.99 -75.52
C PRO A 200 -80.45 -28.49 -74.08
N ALA A 201 -79.41 -29.13 -73.55
CA ALA A 201 -79.31 -29.41 -72.11
C ALA A 201 -77.92 -29.05 -71.60
N ALA A 202 -77.86 -27.91 -70.92
CA ALA A 202 -76.79 -27.58 -70.00
C ALA A 202 -76.67 -28.70 -68.96
N SER A 203 -75.55 -29.42 -68.98
CA SER A 203 -75.07 -30.15 -67.81
C SER A 203 -73.55 -30.12 -67.81
N THR A 204 -73.01 -29.14 -67.09
CA THR A 204 -71.71 -29.24 -66.44
C THR A 204 -71.63 -30.62 -65.76
N PRO A 205 -70.54 -31.39 -65.90
CA PRO A 205 -70.44 -32.66 -65.20
C PRO A 205 -70.43 -32.37 -63.70
N ALA A 206 -71.57 -32.58 -63.04
CA ALA A 206 -71.70 -32.46 -61.61
C ALA A 206 -70.83 -33.55 -60.96
N LEU A 207 -70.09 -33.16 -59.92
CA LEU A 207 -69.33 -34.07 -59.07
C LEU A 207 -70.21 -35.24 -58.62
N SER A 208 -69.64 -36.45 -58.57
CA SER A 208 -70.34 -37.59 -57.96
C SER A 208 -70.63 -37.27 -56.47
N LYS A 209 -71.74 -37.77 -55.92
CA LYS A 209 -72.10 -37.51 -54.51
C LYS A 209 -71.02 -37.99 -53.54
N GLU A 210 -70.32 -39.07 -53.87
CA GLU A 210 -69.22 -39.66 -53.09
C GLU A 210 -67.98 -38.75 -53.09
N ASP A 211 -67.70 -38.13 -54.22
CA ASP A 211 -66.57 -37.22 -54.45
C ASP A 211 -66.68 -35.89 -53.70
N LEU A 212 -67.89 -35.35 -53.59
CA LEU A 212 -68.21 -34.19 -52.76
C LEU A 212 -68.13 -34.53 -51.27
N ALA A 213 -68.51 -35.77 -50.90
CA ALA A 213 -68.45 -36.23 -49.52
C ALA A 213 -67.01 -36.40 -49.01
N VAL A 214 -66.09 -36.88 -49.85
CA VAL A 214 -64.66 -37.04 -49.48
C VAL A 214 -63.95 -35.69 -49.32
N ASP A 215 -64.14 -34.73 -50.24
CA ASP A 215 -63.54 -33.39 -50.09
C ASP A 215 -64.14 -32.65 -48.89
N ALA A 216 -65.46 -32.76 -48.68
CA ALA A 216 -66.12 -32.19 -47.51
C ALA A 216 -65.61 -32.82 -46.19
N ALA A 217 -65.30 -34.12 -46.18
CA ALA A 217 -64.72 -34.80 -45.03
C ALA A 217 -63.30 -34.30 -44.72
N ILE A 218 -62.43 -34.18 -45.73
CA ILE A 218 -61.06 -33.67 -45.55
C ILE A 218 -61.07 -32.18 -45.15
N ALA A 219 -61.97 -31.38 -45.72
CA ALA A 219 -62.16 -29.99 -45.33
C ALA A 219 -62.58 -29.84 -43.86
N LYS A 220 -63.54 -30.67 -43.42
CA LYS A 220 -63.99 -30.72 -42.03
C LYS A 220 -62.86 -31.15 -41.07
N GLU A 221 -62.02 -32.10 -41.48
CA GLU A 221 -60.86 -32.52 -40.68
C GLU A 221 -59.76 -31.45 -40.63
N LEU A 222 -59.53 -30.70 -41.71
CA LEU A 222 -58.62 -29.53 -41.70
C LEU A 222 -59.12 -28.41 -40.79
N GLU A 223 -60.44 -28.16 -40.76
CA GLU A 223 -61.06 -27.17 -39.88
C GLU A 223 -60.97 -27.60 -38.41
N ALA A 224 -61.18 -28.90 -38.12
CA ALA A 224 -60.96 -29.49 -36.81
C ALA A 224 -59.49 -29.39 -36.36
N LEU A 225 -58.53 -29.67 -37.25
CA LEU A 225 -57.09 -29.51 -36.95
C LEU A 225 -56.71 -28.04 -36.75
N GLN A 226 -57.33 -27.11 -37.49
CA GLN A 226 -57.09 -25.68 -37.34
C GLN A 226 -57.58 -25.17 -35.98
N THR A 227 -58.78 -25.57 -35.56
CA THR A 227 -59.32 -25.25 -34.24
C THR A 227 -58.47 -25.86 -33.11
N GLU A 228 -57.97 -27.09 -33.27
CA GLU A 228 -57.03 -27.72 -32.34
C GLU A 228 -55.69 -26.95 -32.27
N ILE A 229 -55.12 -26.55 -33.41
CA ILE A 229 -53.90 -25.73 -33.47
C ILE A 229 -54.10 -24.38 -32.77
N ASP A 230 -55.23 -23.71 -32.98
CA ASP A 230 -55.50 -22.41 -32.37
C ASP A 230 -55.71 -22.53 -30.85
N ALA A 231 -56.38 -23.59 -30.40
CA ALA A 231 -56.49 -23.92 -28.98
C ALA A 231 -55.11 -24.20 -28.35
N MET A 232 -54.24 -24.95 -29.04
CA MET A 232 -52.89 -25.25 -28.58
C MET A 232 -51.98 -24.01 -28.57
N ARG A 233 -52.13 -23.11 -29.55
CA ARG A 233 -51.46 -21.80 -29.57
C ARG A 233 -51.90 -20.92 -28.39
N ALA A 234 -53.20 -20.91 -28.07
CA ALA A 234 -53.72 -20.19 -26.93
C ALA A 234 -53.12 -20.71 -25.61
N LYS A 235 -53.06 -22.04 -25.44
CA LYS A 235 -52.37 -22.69 -24.30
C LYS A 235 -50.89 -22.33 -24.24
N ALA A 236 -50.16 -22.43 -25.36
CA ALA A 236 -48.74 -22.09 -25.41
C ALA A 236 -48.48 -20.61 -25.07
N LYS A 237 -49.36 -19.70 -25.52
CA LYS A 237 -49.31 -18.28 -25.16
C LYS A 237 -49.55 -18.08 -23.66
N ALA A 238 -50.52 -18.77 -23.07
CA ALA A 238 -50.79 -18.70 -21.63
C ALA A 238 -49.62 -19.23 -20.78
N VAL A 239 -49.02 -20.37 -21.16
CA VAL A 239 -47.82 -20.93 -20.49
C VAL A 239 -46.65 -19.96 -20.59
N LYS A 240 -46.42 -19.35 -21.76
CA LYS A 240 -45.37 -18.33 -21.94
C LYS A 240 -45.57 -17.12 -21.02
N GLN A 241 -46.80 -16.61 -20.93
CA GLN A 241 -47.12 -15.49 -20.03
C GLN A 241 -46.90 -15.84 -18.55
N LYS A 242 -47.27 -17.06 -18.13
CA LYS A 242 -46.98 -17.55 -16.77
C LYS A 242 -45.48 -17.67 -16.51
N LEU A 243 -44.74 -18.22 -17.47
CA LEU A 243 -43.27 -18.36 -17.38
C LEU A 243 -42.60 -17.00 -17.22
N GLU A 244 -43.00 -16.00 -18.01
CA GLU A 244 -42.49 -14.62 -17.91
C GLU A 244 -42.81 -13.98 -16.54
N ALA A 245 -44.00 -14.23 -16.00
CA ALA A 245 -44.39 -13.75 -14.68
C ALA A 245 -43.56 -14.39 -13.54
N VAL A 246 -43.42 -15.72 -13.55
CA VAL A 246 -42.62 -16.47 -12.56
C VAL A 246 -41.15 -16.07 -12.63
N GLN A 247 -40.58 -15.94 -13.84
CA GLN A 247 -39.21 -15.50 -14.03
C GLN A 247 -38.98 -14.09 -13.49
N LYS A 248 -39.90 -13.16 -13.78
CA LYS A 248 -39.83 -11.79 -13.29
C LYS A 248 -39.89 -11.73 -11.76
N GLU A 249 -40.74 -12.54 -11.12
CA GLU A 249 -40.81 -12.63 -9.67
C GLU A 249 -39.52 -13.22 -9.07
N GLU A 250 -38.98 -14.28 -9.66
CA GLU A 250 -37.72 -14.90 -9.24
C GLU A 250 -36.55 -13.90 -9.32
N ASP A 251 -36.49 -13.12 -10.41
CA ASP A 251 -35.45 -12.11 -10.62
C ASP A 251 -35.59 -10.90 -9.69
N GLN A 252 -36.82 -10.47 -9.39
CA GLN A 252 -37.08 -9.43 -8.40
C GLN A 252 -36.63 -9.85 -7.00
N ILE A 253 -36.99 -11.06 -6.59
CA ILE A 253 -36.58 -11.63 -5.29
C ILE A 253 -35.06 -11.75 -5.22
N ARG A 254 -34.41 -12.27 -6.27
CA ARG A 254 -32.95 -12.41 -6.33
C ARG A 254 -32.23 -11.07 -6.27
N THR A 255 -32.70 -10.08 -7.03
CA THR A 255 -32.10 -8.74 -7.10
C THR A 255 -32.25 -8.02 -5.76
N HIS A 256 -33.46 -8.03 -5.18
CA HIS A 256 -33.70 -7.45 -3.86
C HIS A 256 -32.84 -8.14 -2.79
N SER A 257 -32.77 -9.47 -2.80
CA SER A 257 -31.93 -10.24 -1.89
C SER A 257 -30.44 -9.94 -2.03
N ALA A 258 -29.93 -9.79 -3.26
CA ALA A 258 -28.54 -9.44 -3.50
C ALA A 258 -28.22 -8.03 -2.99
N ASN A 259 -29.05 -7.04 -3.36
CA ASN A 259 -28.86 -5.64 -2.95
C ASN A 259 -28.92 -5.46 -1.44
N PHE A 260 -29.87 -6.13 -0.77
CA PHE A 260 -29.97 -6.05 0.68
C PHE A 260 -28.79 -6.72 1.36
N ARG A 261 -28.32 -7.89 0.89
CA ARG A 261 -27.14 -8.55 1.47
C ARG A 261 -25.84 -7.78 1.27
N LEU A 262 -25.77 -6.88 0.28
CA LEU A 262 -24.64 -5.97 0.12
C LEU A 262 -24.63 -4.85 1.18
N SER A 263 -25.75 -4.58 1.85
CA SER A 263 -25.82 -3.66 2.99
C SER A 263 -25.29 -4.25 4.29
N TRP A 264 -25.19 -5.58 4.37
CA TRP A 264 -24.71 -6.22 5.58
C TRP A 264 -23.22 -5.91 5.80
N PRO A 265 -22.82 -5.63 7.06
CA PRO A 265 -21.42 -5.46 7.42
C PRO A 265 -20.66 -6.78 7.29
N ASN A 266 -19.37 -6.77 7.61
CA ASN A 266 -18.61 -7.97 7.86
C ASN A 266 -18.98 -8.58 9.23
N ARG A 267 -18.54 -9.82 9.46
CA ARG A 267 -18.55 -10.46 10.78
C ARG A 267 -17.67 -9.67 11.76
N CYS A 268 -17.83 -9.91 13.04
CA CYS A 268 -17.00 -9.31 14.09
C CYS A 268 -16.02 -10.34 14.67
N HIS A 269 -14.76 -9.95 14.88
CA HIS A 269 -13.80 -10.79 15.59
C HIS A 269 -14.23 -10.96 17.07
N PRO A 270 -14.12 -12.16 17.69
CA PRO A 270 -14.56 -12.40 19.07
C PRO A 270 -13.95 -11.44 20.10
N ASP A 271 -12.68 -11.10 19.95
CA ASP A 271 -11.97 -10.17 20.85
C ASP A 271 -12.36 -8.69 20.69
N VAL A 272 -13.17 -8.31 19.69
CA VAL A 272 -13.51 -6.89 19.49
C VAL A 272 -14.29 -6.37 20.69
N PRO A 273 -13.88 -5.23 21.29
CA PRO A 273 -14.62 -4.62 22.38
C PRO A 273 -16.04 -4.24 21.96
N VAL A 274 -17.04 -4.49 22.80
CA VAL A 274 -18.44 -4.19 22.45
C VAL A 274 -18.81 -2.78 22.86
N GLY A 275 -19.44 -2.02 21.97
CA GLY A 275 -20.06 -0.73 22.27
C GLY A 275 -19.51 0.46 21.44
N PRO A 276 -19.72 1.70 21.93
CA PRO A 276 -19.29 2.93 21.25
C PRO A 276 -17.78 3.16 21.34
N GLU A 277 -17.26 4.12 20.58
CA GLU A 277 -15.83 4.51 20.52
C GLU A 277 -15.12 4.59 21.89
N GLN A 278 -15.81 5.08 22.92
CA GLN A 278 -15.28 5.21 24.28
C GLN A 278 -14.88 3.86 24.93
N ASN A 279 -15.42 2.75 24.44
CA ASN A 279 -15.11 1.39 24.89
C ASN A 279 -13.88 0.80 24.18
N ALA A 280 -13.21 1.54 23.28
CA ALA A 280 -11.97 1.11 22.65
C ALA A 280 -10.95 0.69 23.73
N VAL A 281 -10.24 -0.41 23.50
CA VAL A 281 -9.25 -0.92 24.48
C VAL A 281 -7.87 -0.41 24.11
N VAL A 282 -7.16 0.18 25.07
CA VAL A 282 -5.78 0.63 24.88
C VAL A 282 -4.86 -0.58 24.90
N VAL A 283 -4.32 -0.91 23.74
CA VAL A 283 -3.40 -2.04 23.54
C VAL A 283 -2.00 -1.68 24.01
N SER A 284 -1.53 -0.48 23.69
CA SER A 284 -0.22 0.00 24.13
C SER A 284 -0.11 1.52 24.07
N VAL A 285 0.79 2.08 24.87
CA VAL A 285 1.18 3.49 24.83
C VAL A 285 2.71 3.54 24.72
N LYS A 286 3.22 4.34 23.79
CA LYS A 286 4.65 4.48 23.52
C LYS A 286 5.03 5.96 23.43
N ASP A 287 6.18 6.29 24.01
CA ASP A 287 6.69 7.65 24.10
C ASP A 287 8.21 7.66 23.84
N PRO A 288 8.63 7.62 22.56
CA PRO A 288 10.03 7.40 22.19
C PRO A 288 11.00 8.48 22.70
N LEU A 289 10.51 9.72 22.83
CA LEU A 289 11.31 10.88 23.27
C LEU A 289 11.04 11.29 24.72
N ASN A 290 10.20 10.54 25.44
CA ASN A 290 9.77 10.86 26.79
C ASN A 290 9.15 12.27 26.91
N ILE A 291 8.35 12.67 25.91
CA ILE A 291 7.70 14.00 25.83
C ILE A 291 6.22 13.98 26.21
N LEU A 292 5.65 12.80 26.46
CA LEU A 292 4.28 12.66 26.91
C LEU A 292 4.12 13.33 28.30
N PRO A 293 3.03 14.09 28.54
CA PRO A 293 2.77 14.72 29.84
C PRO A 293 2.85 13.76 31.03
N ARG A 294 3.22 14.28 32.21
CA ARG A 294 3.44 13.45 33.42
C ARG A 294 2.18 12.78 33.93
N GLU A 295 1.02 13.37 33.66
CA GLU A 295 -0.32 12.84 33.93
C GLU A 295 -0.52 11.46 33.29
N PHE A 296 0.22 11.16 32.23
CA PHE A 296 0.19 9.90 31.53
C PHE A 296 1.27 8.89 31.98
N ASN A 297 2.10 9.23 32.97
CA ASN A 297 3.19 8.35 33.44
C ASN A 297 2.71 7.04 34.03
N THR A 298 1.53 7.03 34.67
CA THR A 298 0.89 5.82 35.22
C THR A 298 0.74 4.73 34.17
N MET A 299 0.73 5.08 32.89
CA MET A 299 0.55 4.16 31.76
C MET A 299 1.86 3.64 31.15
N LYS A 300 3.00 4.17 31.59
CA LYS A 300 4.31 3.59 31.27
C LYS A 300 4.60 2.35 32.14
N GLU A 301 3.73 2.05 33.10
CA GLU A 301 3.91 1.00 34.09
C GLU A 301 3.45 -0.38 33.57
N PRO A 302 4.18 -1.48 33.87
CA PRO A 302 3.93 -2.79 33.25
C PRO A 302 2.55 -3.43 33.53
N TRP A 303 1.88 -3.06 34.63
CA TRP A 303 0.59 -3.63 35.04
C TRP A 303 -0.61 -3.08 34.27
N ASN A 304 -0.46 -1.94 33.58
CA ASN A 304 -1.50 -1.33 32.74
C ASN A 304 -1.73 -2.08 31.42
N ARG A 305 -1.06 -3.23 31.21
CA ARG A 305 -1.25 -4.11 30.07
C ARG A 305 -2.60 -4.86 30.09
N SER A 306 -3.37 -4.75 31.18
CA SER A 306 -4.65 -5.45 31.35
C SER A 306 -5.82 -4.50 31.07
N VAL A 307 -6.33 -4.51 29.83
CA VAL A 307 -7.66 -4.05 29.39
C VAL A 307 -8.13 -2.69 29.96
N LEU A 308 -7.34 -1.63 29.77
CA LEU A 308 -7.82 -0.26 30.01
C LEU A 308 -8.68 0.20 28.82
N GLN A 309 -9.91 0.60 29.08
CA GLN A 309 -10.75 1.22 28.05
C GLN A 309 -10.41 2.71 27.90
N ALA A 310 -10.64 3.26 26.71
CA ALA A 310 -10.33 4.66 26.38
C ALA A 310 -11.07 5.65 27.29
N LYS A 311 -12.27 5.31 27.76
CA LYS A 311 -13.03 6.10 28.74
C LYS A 311 -12.40 6.16 30.13
N ASP A 312 -11.68 5.10 30.52
CA ASP A 312 -11.01 4.98 31.81
C ASP A 312 -9.56 5.53 31.73
N PHE A 313 -9.16 5.98 30.54
CA PHE A 313 -7.86 6.59 30.29
C PHE A 313 -7.77 7.96 30.99
N PRO A 314 -6.65 8.29 31.65
CA PRO A 314 -6.48 9.57 32.32
C PRO A 314 -6.77 10.75 31.38
N ALA A 315 -7.50 11.74 31.88
CA ALA A 315 -7.64 13.00 31.15
C ALA A 315 -6.25 13.67 31.09
N GLY A 316 -5.78 13.94 29.86
CA GLY A 316 -4.56 14.70 29.66
C GLY A 316 -4.71 16.17 30.02
N PRO A 317 -3.63 16.96 29.95
CA PRO A 317 -3.71 18.41 30.08
C PRO A 317 -4.72 19.02 29.11
N ARG A 318 -5.33 20.15 29.50
CA ARG A 318 -6.19 20.93 28.60
C ARG A 318 -5.40 21.43 27.39
N ALA A 319 -6.13 21.75 26.32
CA ALA A 319 -5.59 22.34 25.10
C ALA A 319 -4.70 23.56 25.40
N ASP A 320 -3.48 23.54 24.86
CA ASP A 320 -2.52 24.63 24.97
C ASP A 320 -2.56 25.48 23.69
N ALA A 321 -3.19 26.65 23.76
CA ALA A 321 -3.33 27.55 22.62
C ALA A 321 -1.99 28.02 22.03
N THR A 322 -0.90 28.01 22.83
CA THR A 322 0.44 28.38 22.33
C THR A 322 1.05 27.29 21.45
N ARG A 323 0.51 26.07 21.54
CA ARG A 323 0.92 24.91 20.76
C ARG A 323 -0.06 24.57 19.65
N ASP A 324 -1.08 25.39 19.39
CA ASP A 324 -1.98 25.23 18.24
C ASP A 324 -1.17 25.28 16.94
N HIS A 325 -1.33 24.27 16.09
CA HIS A 325 -0.54 24.11 14.86
C HIS A 325 -0.65 25.31 13.90
N LEU A 326 -1.79 26.01 13.85
CA LEU A 326 -1.94 27.20 13.01
C LEU A 326 -1.15 28.39 13.57
N THR A 327 -1.20 28.58 14.90
CA THR A 327 -0.40 29.60 15.60
C THR A 327 1.09 29.33 15.41
N LEU A 328 1.52 28.08 15.59
CA LEU A 328 2.91 27.68 15.40
C LEU A 328 3.37 27.89 13.97
N ALA A 329 2.58 27.48 12.98
CA ALA A 329 2.87 27.73 11.57
C ALA A 329 3.10 29.23 11.31
N ALA A 330 2.21 30.10 11.80
CA ALA A 330 2.31 31.55 11.61
C ALA A 330 3.53 32.21 12.28
N THR A 331 4.14 31.57 13.29
CA THR A 331 5.35 32.07 13.96
C THR A 331 6.66 31.65 13.28
N ALA A 332 6.60 30.72 12.32
CA ALA A 332 7.77 30.27 11.58
C ALA A 332 8.02 31.16 10.34
N ASN A 333 9.29 31.42 10.04
CA ASN A 333 9.71 32.42 9.04
C ASN A 333 9.30 32.08 7.60
N GLN A 334 9.15 30.80 7.29
CA GLN A 334 8.90 30.28 5.93
C GLN A 334 7.90 29.13 5.98
N ALA A 335 6.80 29.28 6.71
CA ALA A 335 5.76 28.27 6.84
C ALA A 335 4.40 28.93 7.05
N GLU A 336 3.38 28.51 6.31
CA GLU A 336 2.03 29.05 6.47
C GLU A 336 0.99 28.00 6.03
N VAL A 337 -0.14 27.97 6.75
CA VAL A 337 -1.36 27.27 6.34
C VAL A 337 -2.38 28.32 5.90
N ASP A 338 -2.49 28.53 4.59
CA ASP A 338 -3.39 29.52 4.03
C ASP A 338 -4.78 28.91 3.76
N MET A 339 -5.67 29.10 4.75
CA MET A 339 -7.07 28.72 4.64
C MET A 339 -7.92 29.74 3.87
N LYS A 340 -7.44 31.00 3.73
CA LYS A 340 -8.22 32.09 3.12
C LYS A 340 -8.24 31.93 1.60
N SER A 341 -7.09 31.62 1.00
CA SER A 341 -7.01 31.30 -0.43
C SER A 341 -7.80 30.03 -0.76
N GLY A 342 -7.76 29.03 0.13
CA GLY A 342 -8.60 27.83 0.05
C GLY A 342 -10.10 28.14 -0.01
N LEU A 343 -10.57 28.99 0.91
CA LEU A 343 -11.96 29.44 0.96
C LEU A 343 -12.40 30.14 -0.34
N LEU A 344 -11.53 30.95 -0.94
CA LEU A 344 -11.80 31.65 -2.19
C LEU A 344 -11.79 30.71 -3.40
N ALA A 345 -10.81 29.81 -3.48
CA ALA A 345 -10.57 28.98 -4.66
C ALA A 345 -11.47 27.75 -4.73
N THR A 346 -11.82 27.14 -3.60
CA THR A 346 -12.53 25.85 -3.56
C THR A 346 -13.64 25.81 -2.50
N GLY A 347 -13.39 26.36 -1.32
CA GLY A 347 -14.34 26.38 -0.20
C GLY A 347 -13.68 26.15 1.15
N SER A 348 -14.49 26.01 2.19
CA SER A 348 -13.98 25.71 3.55
C SER A 348 -13.20 24.40 3.58
N SER A 349 -12.19 24.30 4.45
CA SER A 349 -11.43 23.05 4.70
C SER A 349 -10.61 22.52 3.50
N TRP A 350 -10.13 23.44 2.65
CA TRP A 350 -9.16 23.20 1.57
C TRP A 350 -7.88 24.03 1.80
N PRO A 351 -6.96 23.60 2.68
CA PRO A 351 -5.77 24.39 3.02
C PRO A 351 -4.77 24.46 1.87
N TYR A 352 -4.09 25.60 1.73
CA TYR A 352 -2.79 25.67 1.04
C TYR A 352 -1.67 25.54 2.08
N LEU A 353 -0.71 24.63 1.84
CA LEU A 353 0.53 24.57 2.61
C LEU A 353 1.63 25.32 1.87
N LEU A 354 2.24 26.30 2.53
CA LEU A 354 3.28 27.15 1.94
C LEU A 354 4.64 26.93 2.61
N GLY A 355 5.69 27.10 1.82
CA GLY A 355 7.09 27.01 2.26
C GLY A 355 7.44 25.66 2.89
N SER A 356 8.05 25.70 4.07
CA SER A 356 8.54 24.55 4.82
C SER A 356 7.44 23.54 5.16
N LEU A 357 6.17 23.95 5.25
CA LEU A 357 5.06 23.00 5.47
C LEU A 357 4.76 22.16 4.21
N SER A 358 4.89 22.76 3.02
CA SER A 358 4.79 22.00 1.77
C SER A 358 5.96 21.01 1.65
N LEU A 359 7.17 21.44 2.00
CA LEU A 359 8.34 20.55 2.03
C LEU A 359 8.17 19.41 3.05
N LEU A 360 7.56 19.70 4.20
CA LEU A 360 7.24 18.70 5.22
C LEU A 360 6.23 17.66 4.73
N GLU A 361 5.20 18.05 3.99
CA GLU A 361 4.27 17.10 3.36
C GLU A 361 5.00 16.10 2.46
N HIS A 362 5.90 16.59 1.60
CA HIS A 362 6.72 15.73 0.73
C HIS A 362 7.65 14.82 1.54
N ALA A 363 8.35 15.37 2.54
CA ALA A 363 9.29 14.61 3.36
C ALA A 363 8.59 13.49 4.14
N LEU A 364 7.42 13.77 4.74
CA LEU A 364 6.62 12.77 5.46
C LEU A 364 6.10 11.68 4.52
N SER A 365 5.61 12.06 3.34
CA SER A 365 5.12 11.12 2.34
C SER A 365 6.21 10.14 1.92
N GLN A 366 7.40 10.65 1.61
CA GLN A 366 8.54 9.84 1.19
C GLN A 366 9.10 9.00 2.34
N TYR A 367 9.16 9.54 3.56
CA TYR A 367 9.59 8.80 4.76
C TYR A 367 8.67 7.60 5.05
N ALA A 368 7.36 7.82 5.04
CA ALA A 368 6.38 6.77 5.29
C ALA A 368 6.43 5.71 4.18
N LEU A 369 6.39 6.13 2.91
CA LEU A 369 6.46 5.20 1.77
C LEU A 369 7.77 4.40 1.75
N SER A 370 8.92 5.05 2.02
CA SER A 370 10.22 4.37 2.14
C SER A 370 10.20 3.31 3.24
N THR A 371 9.60 3.62 4.40
CA THR A 371 9.46 2.67 5.51
C THR A 371 8.63 1.46 5.13
N VAL A 372 7.50 1.69 4.46
CA VAL A 372 6.61 0.63 3.98
C VAL A 372 7.29 -0.24 2.90
N VAL A 373 7.98 0.37 1.92
CA VAL A 373 8.68 -0.37 0.86
C VAL A 373 9.83 -1.21 1.42
N ARG A 374 10.57 -0.72 2.43
CA ARG A 374 11.60 -1.51 3.14
C ARG A 374 11.03 -2.79 3.78
N ARG A 375 9.73 -2.82 4.08
CA ARG A 375 9.01 -3.98 4.63
C ARG A 375 8.49 -4.95 3.55
N GLY A 376 8.89 -4.76 2.29
CA GLY A 376 8.58 -5.67 1.19
C GLY A 376 7.26 -5.37 0.48
N PHE A 377 6.68 -4.19 0.71
CA PHE A 377 5.50 -3.74 -0.03
C PHE A 377 5.90 -3.24 -1.42
N MET A 378 5.15 -3.65 -2.43
CA MET A 378 5.27 -3.14 -3.80
C MET A 378 4.64 -1.75 -3.87
N ALA A 379 5.44 -0.75 -4.25
CA ALA A 379 4.93 0.61 -4.48
C ALA A 379 4.06 0.66 -5.74
N VAL A 380 2.93 1.37 -5.64
CA VAL A 380 1.93 1.56 -6.70
C VAL A 380 1.52 3.03 -6.74
N SER A 381 1.39 3.58 -7.94
CA SER A 381 0.77 4.89 -8.17
C SER A 381 -0.63 4.69 -8.75
N PRO A 382 -1.70 4.67 -7.92
CA PRO A 382 -3.06 4.44 -8.38
C PRO A 382 -3.71 5.71 -8.96
N PRO A 383 -4.79 5.58 -9.74
CA PRO A 383 -5.65 6.72 -10.08
C PRO A 383 -6.45 7.19 -8.86
N ASP A 384 -6.65 8.51 -8.74
CA ASP A 384 -7.50 9.12 -7.72
C ASP A 384 -9.00 9.11 -8.11
N VAL A 385 -9.30 8.88 -9.40
CA VAL A 385 -10.66 8.74 -9.94
C VAL A 385 -10.97 7.27 -10.17
N VAL A 386 -12.08 6.79 -9.63
CA VAL A 386 -12.52 5.39 -9.73
C VAL A 386 -13.99 5.31 -10.15
N ARG A 387 -14.41 4.13 -10.59
CA ARG A 387 -15.84 3.86 -10.80
C ARG A 387 -16.55 3.83 -9.46
N THR A 388 -17.71 4.48 -9.35
CA THR A 388 -18.56 4.47 -8.15
C THR A 388 -18.85 3.05 -7.69
N GLU A 389 -19.17 2.15 -8.63
CA GLU A 389 -19.41 0.74 -8.34
C GLU A 389 -18.21 0.06 -7.64
N LEU A 390 -16.98 0.45 -7.98
CA LEU A 390 -15.78 -0.09 -7.33
C LEU A 390 -15.69 0.39 -5.87
N ALA A 391 -15.95 1.67 -5.62
CA ALA A 391 -15.95 2.24 -4.27
C ALA A 391 -17.03 1.60 -3.39
N ASP A 392 -18.24 1.42 -3.92
CA ASP A 392 -19.36 0.78 -3.22
C ASP A 392 -19.04 -0.67 -2.86
N ARG A 393 -18.42 -1.42 -3.79
CA ARG A 393 -17.99 -2.82 -3.57
C ARG A 393 -16.86 -2.95 -2.55
N CYS A 394 -16.06 -1.92 -2.31
CA CYS A 394 -15.07 -1.91 -1.22
C CYS A 394 -15.71 -1.75 0.17
N GLY A 395 -17.01 -1.44 0.24
CA GLY A 395 -17.73 -1.22 1.49
C GLY A 395 -17.64 0.22 2.00
N PHE A 396 -17.26 1.19 1.15
CA PHE A 396 -17.23 2.60 1.51
C PHE A 396 -18.66 3.16 1.59
N ARG A 397 -19.36 2.86 2.68
CA ARG A 397 -20.71 3.32 2.97
C ARG A 397 -20.70 4.22 4.21
N PRO A 398 -20.74 5.55 4.07
CA PRO A 398 -20.86 6.43 5.21
C PRO A 398 -22.18 6.18 5.96
N ARG A 399 -22.13 6.22 7.30
CA ARG A 399 -23.26 5.85 8.18
C ARG A 399 -24.48 6.77 8.02
N ASP A 400 -24.26 8.02 7.63
CA ASP A 400 -25.33 8.98 7.39
C ASP A 400 -25.70 9.00 5.90
N GLU A 401 -26.81 8.36 5.53
CA GLU A 401 -27.34 8.40 4.15
C GLU A 401 -27.67 9.82 3.68
N LYS A 402 -27.88 10.77 4.62
CA LYS A 402 -28.10 12.20 4.35
C LYS A 402 -26.81 12.97 4.02
N ALA A 403 -25.65 12.42 4.37
CA ALA A 403 -24.36 13.08 4.28
C ALA A 403 -23.42 12.25 3.38
N LYS A 404 -23.56 12.42 2.06
CA LYS A 404 -22.70 11.75 1.08
C LYS A 404 -21.23 12.14 1.33
N GLN A 405 -20.41 11.21 1.80
CA GLN A 405 -18.96 11.40 2.01
C GLN A 405 -18.15 11.39 0.70
N THR A 406 -18.77 10.95 -0.40
CA THR A 406 -18.12 10.76 -1.70
C THR A 406 -18.37 11.96 -2.63
N TYR A 407 -17.31 12.43 -3.29
CA TYR A 407 -17.43 13.37 -4.42
C TYR A 407 -17.66 12.61 -5.73
N PHE A 408 -18.76 12.90 -6.42
CA PHE A 408 -19.12 12.29 -7.71
C PHE A 408 -18.75 13.23 -8.86
N LEU A 409 -18.34 12.65 -9.99
CA LEU A 409 -18.02 13.38 -11.21
C LEU A 409 -19.20 13.33 -12.17
N GLU A 410 -19.59 14.48 -12.72
CA GLU A 410 -20.66 14.59 -13.70
C GLU A 410 -20.09 14.35 -15.11
N SER A 411 -20.70 13.44 -15.89
CA SER A 411 -20.39 13.26 -17.31
C SER A 411 -21.28 14.16 -18.15
N THR A 412 -20.70 15.05 -18.95
CA THR A 412 -21.43 16.02 -19.81
C THR A 412 -22.27 15.38 -20.92
N SER A 413 -22.19 14.06 -21.11
CA SER A 413 -22.95 13.30 -22.10
C SER A 413 -24.44 13.10 -21.74
N SER A 414 -24.87 13.36 -20.51
CA SER A 414 -26.25 13.16 -20.04
C SER A 414 -27.16 14.39 -20.14
N ALA A 415 -26.64 15.55 -20.55
CA ALA A 415 -27.39 16.81 -20.61
C ALA A 415 -28.41 16.90 -21.77
N SER A 416 -28.53 15.88 -22.64
CA SER A 416 -29.53 15.86 -23.73
C SER A 416 -30.80 15.05 -23.42
N SER A 417 -30.92 14.42 -22.25
CA SER A 417 -32.10 13.60 -21.91
C SER A 417 -32.80 14.00 -20.62
N SER A 418 -32.90 15.30 -20.32
CA SER A 418 -33.83 15.79 -19.30
C SER A 418 -35.27 15.85 -19.85
N SER A 419 -35.85 14.69 -20.17
CA SER A 419 -37.30 14.53 -20.18
C SER A 419 -37.69 13.52 -19.12
N LYS A 420 -38.45 13.98 -18.13
CA LYS A 420 -39.16 13.16 -17.13
C LYS A 420 -39.72 11.90 -17.76
N GLY A 421 -39.25 10.73 -17.31
CA GLY A 421 -39.80 9.44 -17.67
C GLY A 421 -39.41 8.37 -16.65
N LYS A 422 -40.31 8.06 -15.72
CA LYS A 422 -40.30 6.80 -14.96
C LYS A 422 -40.51 5.66 -15.97
N GLY A 423 -39.54 4.76 -16.14
CA GLY A 423 -39.79 3.52 -16.89
C GLY A 423 -38.53 2.76 -17.30
N ALA A 424 -38.40 1.56 -16.73
CA ALA A 424 -37.79 0.33 -17.26
C ALA A 424 -36.38 0.38 -17.90
N ALA A 425 -35.49 -0.39 -17.25
CA ALA A 425 -34.20 -0.82 -17.76
C ALA A 425 -34.30 -1.48 -19.15
N THR A 426 -33.48 -1.00 -20.08
CA THR A 426 -32.86 -1.80 -21.14
C THR A 426 -31.47 -1.23 -21.41
N ASP A 427 -30.53 -2.14 -21.65
CA ASP A 427 -29.09 -1.98 -21.61
C ASP A 427 -28.48 -0.97 -22.60
N THR A 428 -27.22 -0.61 -22.29
CA THR A 428 -26.18 -0.02 -23.17
C THR A 428 -26.14 1.50 -23.36
N ASP A 429 -26.07 2.25 -22.26
CA ASP A 429 -25.14 3.39 -22.22
C ASP A 429 -24.66 3.67 -20.78
N SER A 430 -23.71 2.86 -20.32
CA SER A 430 -23.04 3.07 -19.04
C SER A 430 -22.04 4.23 -19.19
N SER A 431 -22.50 5.49 -19.12
CA SER A 431 -21.60 6.53 -18.65
C SER A 431 -21.22 6.12 -17.23
N ALA A 432 -20.04 5.50 -17.09
CA ALA A 432 -19.62 4.95 -15.82
C ALA A 432 -19.61 6.07 -14.80
N ASP A 433 -20.50 6.00 -13.80
CA ASP A 433 -20.46 6.96 -12.71
C ASP A 433 -19.07 6.89 -12.08
N LEU A 434 -18.33 7.99 -12.17
CA LEU A 434 -17.00 8.13 -11.61
C LEU A 434 -17.09 8.92 -10.31
N CYS A 435 -16.20 8.62 -9.37
CA CYS A 435 -16.07 9.35 -8.14
C CYS A 435 -14.58 9.52 -7.77
N LEU A 436 -14.31 10.52 -6.92
CA LEU A 436 -13.00 10.67 -6.30
C LEU A 436 -12.88 9.65 -5.17
N ALA A 437 -11.76 8.92 -5.14
CA ALA A 437 -11.51 7.91 -4.12
C ALA A 437 -11.31 8.57 -2.74
N ALA A 438 -11.99 8.05 -1.73
CA ALA A 438 -11.83 8.50 -0.34
C ALA A 438 -10.56 7.96 0.35
N THR A 439 -9.81 7.11 -0.36
CA THR A 439 -8.59 6.44 0.07
C THR A 439 -7.96 5.70 -1.11
N ALA A 440 -6.63 5.61 -1.16
CA ALA A 440 -5.91 4.77 -2.12
C ALA A 440 -6.21 3.26 -1.99
N GLU A 441 -6.84 2.82 -0.88
CA GLU A 441 -7.34 1.46 -0.71
C GLU A 441 -8.26 1.02 -1.87
N ILE A 442 -9.18 1.89 -2.30
CA ILE A 442 -10.19 1.56 -3.31
C ILE A 442 -9.54 1.21 -4.66
N PRO A 443 -8.67 2.06 -5.25
CA PRO A 443 -7.99 1.69 -6.49
C PRO A 443 -6.97 0.55 -6.32
N LEU A 444 -6.34 0.39 -5.15
CA LEU A 444 -5.49 -0.78 -4.86
C LEU A 444 -6.29 -2.09 -4.86
N ALA A 445 -7.48 -2.10 -4.26
CA ALA A 445 -8.40 -3.23 -4.32
C ALA A 445 -8.87 -3.47 -5.77
N GLY A 446 -9.12 -2.40 -6.53
CA GLY A 446 -9.40 -2.44 -7.98
C GLY A 446 -8.30 -3.08 -8.82
N LEU A 447 -7.03 -2.90 -8.46
CA LEU A 447 -5.91 -3.56 -9.12
C LEU A 447 -5.99 -5.09 -9.05
N LEU A 448 -6.46 -5.60 -7.91
CA LEU A 448 -6.64 -7.03 -7.63
C LEU A 448 -8.00 -7.58 -8.07
N ALA A 449 -8.99 -6.72 -8.32
CA ALA A 449 -10.35 -7.11 -8.67
C ALA A 449 -10.42 -8.06 -9.89
N ALA A 450 -11.37 -8.99 -9.86
CA ALA A 450 -11.58 -10.02 -10.88
C ALA A 450 -10.33 -10.85 -11.22
N ARG A 451 -9.42 -11.06 -10.25
CA ARG A 451 -8.27 -11.98 -10.40
C ARG A 451 -8.51 -13.29 -9.67
N THR A 452 -7.81 -14.33 -10.11
CA THR A 452 -7.74 -15.62 -9.41
C THR A 452 -6.27 -15.93 -9.14
N PHE A 453 -5.92 -16.10 -7.87
CA PHE A 453 -4.56 -16.42 -7.41
C PHE A 453 -4.42 -17.91 -7.14
N ASP A 454 -3.26 -18.46 -7.48
CA ASP A 454 -2.95 -19.88 -7.28
C ASP A 454 -1.67 -20.04 -6.45
N PRO A 455 -1.78 -20.21 -5.13
CA PRO A 455 -0.66 -20.51 -4.23
C PRO A 455 0.28 -21.63 -4.71
N ALA A 456 -0.22 -22.62 -5.46
CA ALA A 456 0.59 -23.76 -5.90
C ALA A 456 1.44 -23.45 -7.14
N ARG A 457 1.01 -22.51 -7.98
CA ARG A 457 1.71 -22.13 -9.22
C ARG A 457 2.97 -21.32 -8.95
N SER A 458 3.01 -20.64 -7.80
CA SER A 458 4.08 -19.70 -7.47
C SER A 458 5.42 -20.42 -7.17
N LYS A 459 5.38 -21.57 -6.47
CA LYS A 459 6.57 -22.41 -6.19
C LYS A 459 7.31 -22.94 -7.43
N LYS A 460 6.67 -22.99 -8.60
CA LYS A 460 7.29 -23.44 -9.87
C LYS A 460 7.89 -22.30 -10.69
N ALA A 461 7.58 -21.05 -10.39
CA ALA A 461 8.09 -19.88 -11.09
C ALA A 461 9.40 -19.39 -10.46
N GLY A 462 10.41 -20.26 -10.39
CA GLY A 462 11.77 -19.82 -10.11
C GLY A 462 12.28 -18.95 -11.25
N ALA A 463 12.44 -17.65 -11.01
CA ALA A 463 13.22 -16.66 -11.76
C ALA A 463 13.08 -16.55 -13.30
N ALA A 464 12.23 -17.34 -13.96
CA ALA A 464 11.92 -17.17 -15.36
C ALA A 464 10.83 -16.11 -15.48
N GLN A 465 11.24 -14.85 -15.72
CA GLN A 465 10.32 -13.83 -16.23
C GLN A 465 9.64 -14.40 -17.48
N VAL A 466 8.40 -14.85 -17.32
CA VAL A 466 7.54 -15.14 -18.47
C VAL A 466 7.29 -13.79 -19.13
N ALA A 467 7.98 -13.56 -20.25
CA ALA A 467 7.81 -12.37 -21.07
C ALA A 467 6.31 -12.25 -21.43
N GLY A 468 5.62 -11.26 -20.85
CA GLY A 468 4.21 -10.96 -21.13
C GLY A 468 3.23 -11.02 -19.95
N GLY A 469 3.64 -11.33 -18.72
CA GLY A 469 2.76 -11.31 -17.53
C GLY A 469 2.79 -9.98 -16.74
N SER A 470 1.64 -9.57 -16.17
CA SER A 470 1.58 -8.43 -15.22
C SER A 470 2.31 -8.77 -13.91
N LEU A 471 3.05 -7.81 -13.33
CA LEU A 471 3.77 -7.97 -12.05
C LEU A 471 2.90 -8.61 -10.96
N ILE A 472 1.66 -8.16 -10.82
CA ILE A 472 0.68 -8.68 -9.85
C ILE A 472 0.31 -10.15 -10.11
N GLN A 473 0.29 -10.57 -11.36
CA GLN A 473 -0.04 -11.96 -11.72
C GLN A 473 1.12 -12.92 -11.42
N GLN A 474 2.34 -12.38 -11.35
CA GLN A 474 3.55 -13.13 -11.00
C GLN A 474 3.80 -13.14 -9.49
N SER A 475 3.16 -12.25 -8.72
CA SER A 475 3.27 -12.18 -7.28
C SER A 475 2.67 -13.39 -6.57
N GLU A 476 3.32 -13.81 -5.49
CA GLU A 476 2.81 -14.83 -4.57
C GLU A 476 1.99 -14.18 -3.44
N LEU A 477 1.10 -14.93 -2.81
CA LEU A 477 0.45 -14.49 -1.57
C LEU A 477 1.44 -14.61 -0.40
N PRO A 478 1.48 -13.64 0.55
CA PRO A 478 0.69 -12.42 0.57
C PRO A 478 1.18 -11.36 -0.44
N ILE A 479 0.24 -10.77 -1.18
CA ILE A 479 0.52 -9.62 -2.05
C ILE A 479 0.41 -8.36 -1.20
N LYS A 480 1.53 -7.66 -1.02
CA LYS A 480 1.64 -6.44 -0.22
C LYS A 480 1.84 -5.24 -1.13
N LEU A 481 0.90 -4.30 -1.13
CA LEU A 481 0.88 -3.11 -1.97
C LEU A 481 0.91 -1.85 -1.13
N ALA A 482 1.62 -0.82 -1.58
CA ALA A 482 1.65 0.48 -0.94
C ALA A 482 1.46 1.60 -1.96
N ALA A 483 0.68 2.61 -1.62
CA ALA A 483 0.44 3.75 -2.50
C ALA A 483 0.49 5.07 -1.74
N LEU A 484 1.17 6.05 -2.32
CA LEU A 484 0.94 7.46 -2.05
C LEU A 484 -0.22 7.92 -2.93
N GLY A 485 -1.26 8.49 -2.34
CA GLY A 485 -2.41 9.01 -3.09
C GLY A 485 -3.18 10.08 -2.30
N HIS A 486 -4.15 10.71 -2.96
CA HIS A 486 -5.02 11.69 -2.33
C HIS A 486 -6.33 11.01 -1.90
N ALA A 487 -6.79 11.38 -0.71
CA ALA A 487 -8.10 11.01 -0.21
C ALA A 487 -9.04 12.20 -0.30
N PHE A 488 -10.20 12.00 -0.92
CA PHE A 488 -11.25 13.01 -1.05
C PHE A 488 -12.47 12.64 -0.22
N ARG A 489 -12.82 13.45 0.78
CA ARG A 489 -13.93 13.22 1.69
C ARG A 489 -14.77 14.48 1.85
N ALA A 490 -16.08 14.36 1.64
CA ALA A 490 -16.97 15.52 1.76
C ALA A 490 -17.17 15.97 3.22
N GLU A 491 -16.78 15.14 4.20
CA GLU A 491 -16.89 15.42 5.64
C GLU A 491 -18.28 15.93 6.05
N ALA A 492 -19.29 15.47 5.32
CA ALA A 492 -20.66 15.90 5.49
C ALA A 492 -21.17 15.48 6.89
N GLY A 493 -21.76 16.42 7.62
CA GLY A 493 -22.19 16.23 9.02
C GLY A 493 -21.15 16.63 10.07
N ALA A 494 -19.86 16.75 9.73
CA ALA A 494 -18.83 17.20 10.65
C ALA A 494 -18.80 18.75 10.71
N ARG A 495 -19.65 19.35 11.54
CA ARG A 495 -19.57 20.78 11.90
C ARG A 495 -19.00 20.90 13.32
N GLY A 496 -17.86 21.57 13.50
CA GLY A 496 -17.29 21.76 14.85
C GLY A 496 -15.83 22.18 14.86
N ALA A 497 -15.19 22.08 16.04
CA ALA A 497 -13.79 22.47 16.26
C ALA A 497 -12.79 21.66 15.41
N ASP A 498 -13.16 20.44 14.99
CA ASP A 498 -12.29 19.54 14.22
C ASP A 498 -12.04 19.98 12.78
N THR A 499 -12.92 20.83 12.22
CA THR A 499 -12.75 21.37 10.86
C THR A 499 -11.86 22.61 10.82
N ARG A 500 -11.37 23.08 11.97
CA ARG A 500 -10.36 24.15 12.05
C ARG A 500 -8.98 23.57 11.75
N GLY A 501 -8.30 24.15 10.77
CA GLY A 501 -6.91 23.82 10.42
C GLY A 501 -6.79 22.54 9.59
N LEU A 502 -5.82 21.68 9.94
CA LEU A 502 -5.40 20.55 9.10
C LEU A 502 -5.95 19.18 9.55
N TYR A 503 -6.67 19.11 10.67
CA TYR A 503 -7.05 17.83 11.28
C TYR A 503 -8.16 17.08 10.50
N ARG A 504 -9.15 17.83 9.98
CA ARG A 504 -10.24 17.33 9.14
C ARG A 504 -10.44 18.24 7.93
N VAL A 505 -9.98 17.79 6.76
CA VAL A 505 -9.97 18.51 5.49
C VAL A 505 -10.55 17.66 4.37
N HIS A 506 -10.99 18.28 3.28
CA HIS A 506 -11.68 17.57 2.20
C HIS A 506 -10.75 16.80 1.25
N GLN A 507 -9.52 17.30 1.07
CA GLN A 507 -8.46 16.62 0.33
C GLN A 507 -7.24 16.50 1.24
N PHE A 508 -6.66 15.31 1.28
CA PHE A 508 -5.39 15.09 1.97
C PHE A 508 -4.57 13.98 1.37
N THR A 509 -3.25 14.13 1.45
CA THR A 509 -2.28 13.12 1.07
C THR A 509 -2.20 12.03 2.13
N LYS A 510 -2.18 10.76 1.71
CA LYS A 510 -1.87 9.63 2.58
C LYS A 510 -1.03 8.56 1.91
N VAL A 511 -0.29 7.81 2.73
CA VAL A 511 0.35 6.56 2.33
C VAL A 511 -0.48 5.39 2.85
N GLU A 512 -1.00 4.59 1.93
CA GLU A 512 -1.84 3.42 2.21
C GLU A 512 -1.08 2.12 1.99
N MET A 513 -1.33 1.14 2.85
CA MET A 513 -0.96 -0.26 2.70
C MET A 513 -2.21 -1.09 2.39
N PHE A 514 -2.11 -1.99 1.42
CA PHE A 514 -3.16 -2.94 1.08
C PHE A 514 -2.56 -4.33 0.90
N VAL A 515 -3.20 -5.34 1.49
CA VAL A 515 -2.72 -6.72 1.46
C VAL A 515 -3.81 -7.65 0.99
N ALA A 516 -3.48 -8.57 0.09
CA ALA A 516 -4.26 -9.78 -0.14
C ALA A 516 -3.45 -10.98 0.36
N THR A 517 -4.03 -11.77 1.26
CA THR A 517 -3.38 -12.94 1.88
C THR A 517 -4.27 -14.18 1.76
N ASP A 518 -3.74 -15.33 2.21
CA ASP A 518 -4.49 -16.57 2.22
C ASP A 518 -5.76 -16.48 3.11
N ARG A 519 -6.73 -17.36 2.86
CA ARG A 519 -8.06 -17.35 3.50
C ARG A 519 -8.06 -17.80 4.97
N THR A 520 -6.93 -18.23 5.52
CA THR A 520 -6.86 -18.68 6.91
C THR A 520 -6.90 -17.48 7.86
N SER A 521 -7.70 -17.55 8.93
CA SER A 521 -7.78 -16.48 9.92
C SER A 521 -6.41 -16.14 10.52
N SER A 522 -5.62 -17.17 10.86
CA SER A 522 -4.26 -17.00 11.38
C SER A 522 -3.35 -16.17 10.46
N ALA A 523 -3.39 -16.41 9.14
CA ALA A 523 -2.59 -15.62 8.20
C ALA A 523 -3.08 -14.16 8.11
N SER A 524 -4.39 -13.92 8.10
CA SER A 524 -4.92 -12.55 8.09
C SER A 524 -4.67 -11.81 9.41
N ASP A 525 -4.77 -12.47 10.55
CA ASP A 525 -4.52 -11.85 11.86
C ASP A 525 -3.03 -11.54 12.05
N ALA A 526 -2.14 -12.45 11.62
CA ALA A 526 -0.70 -12.18 11.57
C ALA A 526 -0.36 -11.00 10.64
N MET A 527 -1.07 -10.87 9.51
CA MET A 527 -0.90 -9.70 8.63
C MET A 527 -1.40 -8.40 9.26
N LEU A 528 -2.49 -8.42 10.04
CA LEU A 528 -2.98 -7.24 10.76
C LEU A 528 -1.93 -6.76 11.78
N GLU A 529 -1.33 -7.69 12.50
CA GLU A 529 -0.23 -7.44 13.44
C GLU A 529 1.01 -6.88 12.73
N GLU A 530 1.35 -7.40 11.55
CA GLU A 530 2.43 -6.86 10.72
C GLU A 530 2.14 -5.41 10.30
N LEU A 531 0.95 -5.14 9.76
CA LEU A 531 0.54 -3.79 9.34
C LEU A 531 0.61 -2.80 10.49
N ARG A 532 0.12 -3.19 11.68
CA ARG A 532 0.23 -2.41 12.91
C ARG A 532 1.69 -2.09 13.24
N SER A 533 2.58 -3.09 13.16
CA SER A 533 4.00 -2.90 13.43
C SER A 533 4.67 -1.89 12.49
N VAL A 534 4.23 -1.81 11.22
CA VAL A 534 4.73 -0.82 10.26
C VAL A 534 4.23 0.58 10.59
N GLN A 535 2.95 0.73 10.96
CA GLN A 535 2.39 2.02 11.42
C GLN A 535 3.13 2.53 12.66
N GLU A 536 3.40 1.64 13.61
CA GLU A 536 4.19 1.95 14.79
C GLU A 536 5.63 2.34 14.46
N GLU A 537 6.30 1.69 13.49
CA GLU A 537 7.64 2.09 13.04
C GLU A 537 7.63 3.52 12.46
N VAL A 538 6.64 3.84 11.60
CA VAL A 538 6.50 5.17 11.00
C VAL A 538 6.35 6.23 12.09
N ILE A 539 5.41 6.05 13.02
CA ILE A 539 5.10 7.05 14.05
C ILE A 539 6.22 7.16 15.09
N SER A 540 6.75 6.02 15.56
CA SER A 540 7.84 6.01 16.55
C SER A 540 9.14 6.61 16.00
N GLY A 541 9.45 6.42 14.72
CA GLY A 541 10.64 7.01 14.09
C GLY A 541 10.57 8.54 13.96
N LEU A 542 9.37 9.13 13.99
CA LEU A 542 9.15 10.58 14.09
C LEU A 542 9.29 11.11 15.54
N GLY A 543 9.50 10.21 16.51
CA GLY A 543 9.62 10.58 17.91
C GLY A 543 8.33 11.07 18.55
N LEU A 544 7.17 10.75 17.96
CA LEU A 544 5.86 11.17 18.45
C LEU A 544 5.36 10.20 19.53
N PRO A 545 4.73 10.68 20.62
CA PRO A 545 4.06 9.83 21.58
C PRO A 545 2.70 9.38 21.03
N TYR A 546 2.41 8.08 21.12
CA TYR A 546 1.20 7.50 20.55
C TYR A 546 0.60 6.40 21.42
N ARG A 547 -0.67 6.11 21.19
CA ARG A 547 -1.37 4.95 21.74
C ARG A 547 -2.03 4.14 20.63
N VAL A 548 -2.12 2.84 20.84
CA VAL A 548 -2.79 1.89 19.95
C VAL A 548 -4.11 1.48 20.60
N LEU A 549 -5.20 1.57 19.86
CA LEU A 549 -6.55 1.24 20.30
C LEU A 549 -7.10 0.06 19.51
N ASP A 550 -7.65 -0.94 20.20
CA ASP A 550 -8.54 -1.95 19.61
C ASP A 550 -9.95 -1.37 19.53
N MET A 551 -10.44 -1.16 18.31
CA MET A 551 -11.65 -0.38 18.08
C MET A 551 -12.90 -1.22 18.33
N PRO A 552 -13.92 -0.64 18.99
CA PRO A 552 -15.09 -1.38 19.40
C PRO A 552 -16.06 -1.62 18.23
N THR A 553 -17.08 -2.46 18.46
CA THR A 553 -18.04 -2.89 17.43
C THR A 553 -18.68 -1.72 16.68
N GLU A 554 -19.05 -0.65 17.39
CA GLU A 554 -19.67 0.53 16.77
C GLU A 554 -18.65 1.40 16.02
N GLU A 555 -17.36 1.06 15.89
CA GLU A 555 -16.35 1.83 15.15
C GLU A 555 -15.62 1.04 14.04
N LEU A 556 -16.04 -0.20 13.79
CA LEU A 556 -15.45 -1.05 12.74
C LEU A 556 -15.82 -0.62 11.29
N GLY A 557 -16.82 0.23 11.11
CA GLY A 557 -17.40 0.48 9.79
C GLY A 557 -18.09 -0.77 9.20
N ALA A 558 -18.25 -0.82 7.88
CA ALA A 558 -18.93 -1.94 7.21
C ALA A 558 -18.01 -3.12 6.88
N SER A 559 -16.76 -2.88 6.48
CA SER A 559 -15.87 -3.91 5.95
C SER A 559 -14.98 -4.58 7.00
N ALA A 560 -14.62 -3.91 8.09
CA ALA A 560 -13.66 -4.44 9.05
C ALA A 560 -14.25 -5.57 9.92
N TYR A 561 -13.49 -6.65 10.04
CA TYR A 561 -13.66 -7.76 10.98
C TYR A 561 -13.03 -7.43 12.34
N ARG A 562 -11.84 -6.81 12.32
CA ARG A 562 -11.12 -6.23 13.46
C ARG A 562 -10.38 -4.98 12.99
N LYS A 563 -10.25 -3.95 13.85
CA LYS A 563 -9.64 -2.66 13.50
C LYS A 563 -8.77 -2.15 14.65
N TYR A 564 -7.57 -1.69 14.33
CA TYR A 564 -6.71 -0.94 15.23
C TYR A 564 -6.59 0.50 14.76
N ASP A 565 -6.71 1.45 15.69
CA ASP A 565 -6.38 2.85 15.44
C ASP A 565 -5.13 3.24 16.23
N ILE A 566 -4.30 4.12 15.65
CA ILE A 566 -3.17 4.72 16.34
C ILE A 566 -3.42 6.22 16.44
N GLU A 567 -3.41 6.70 17.68
CA GLU A 567 -3.61 8.10 17.98
C GLU A 567 -2.33 8.70 18.55
N VAL A 568 -2.04 9.94 18.16
CA VAL A 568 -0.93 10.73 18.68
C VAL A 568 -1.48 11.81 19.60
N TRP A 569 -0.79 12.07 20.71
CA TRP A 569 -1.15 13.16 21.61
C TRP A 569 -0.87 14.51 20.93
N MET A 570 -1.86 15.40 20.88
CA MET A 570 -1.79 16.71 20.23
C MET A 570 -2.01 17.81 21.28
N PRO A 571 -0.95 18.43 21.83
CA PRO A 571 -1.08 19.34 22.97
C PRO A 571 -1.84 20.63 22.65
N GLY A 572 -1.79 21.13 21.42
CA GLY A 572 -2.59 22.27 20.97
C GLY A 572 -4.09 21.96 20.94
N ARG A 573 -4.45 20.72 20.60
CA ARG A 573 -5.83 20.21 20.70
C ARG A 573 -6.22 19.77 22.12
N GLY A 574 -5.26 19.40 22.96
CA GLY A 574 -5.50 18.85 24.29
C GLY A 574 -6.15 17.47 24.27
N SER A 575 -5.99 16.73 23.19
CA SER A 575 -6.58 15.40 23.02
C SER A 575 -5.71 14.49 22.17
N TRP A 576 -6.01 13.20 22.21
CA TRP A 576 -5.47 12.22 21.27
C TRP A 576 -6.15 12.39 19.92
N GLY A 577 -5.38 12.27 18.85
CA GLY A 577 -5.90 12.31 17.50
C GLY A 577 -5.42 11.16 16.63
N GLU A 578 -6.36 10.44 16.02
CA GLU A 578 -6.09 9.34 15.08
C GLU A 578 -5.21 9.82 13.93
N VAL A 579 -4.07 9.18 13.70
CA VAL A 579 -3.19 9.46 12.56
C VAL A 579 -3.09 8.29 11.58
N SER A 580 -3.64 7.13 11.97
CA SER A 580 -3.44 5.86 11.30
C SER A 580 -4.48 4.84 11.79
N SER A 581 -4.96 3.99 10.89
CA SER A 581 -5.88 2.89 11.19
C SER A 581 -5.57 1.67 10.33
N ALA A 582 -5.76 0.47 10.86
CA ALA A 582 -5.53 -0.81 10.19
C ALA A 582 -6.73 -1.75 10.38
N SER A 583 -7.20 -2.37 9.30
CA SER A 583 -8.36 -3.24 9.32
C SER A 583 -8.08 -4.59 8.66
N ASN A 584 -8.46 -5.67 9.33
CA ASN A 584 -8.65 -6.97 8.69
C ASN A 584 -10.06 -6.99 8.10
N CYS A 585 -10.22 -7.12 6.79
CA CYS A 585 -11.51 -7.15 6.12
C CYS A 585 -11.95 -8.56 5.69
N THR A 586 -11.17 -9.58 6.06
CA THR A 586 -11.38 -10.98 5.64
C THR A 586 -11.72 -11.05 4.14
N ASP A 587 -12.67 -11.88 3.77
CA ASP A 587 -13.22 -12.05 2.43
C ASP A 587 -14.21 -10.96 1.98
N TYR A 588 -14.56 -9.96 2.82
CA TYR A 588 -15.65 -9.02 2.56
C TYR A 588 -15.51 -8.29 1.22
N GLN A 589 -14.35 -7.71 0.97
CA GLN A 589 -14.04 -6.97 -0.26
C GLN A 589 -13.72 -7.94 -1.39
N ALA A 590 -13.00 -9.02 -1.10
CA ALA A 590 -12.60 -10.03 -2.07
C ALA A 590 -13.81 -10.65 -2.79
N LEU A 591 -14.88 -10.97 -2.06
CA LEU A 591 -16.11 -11.53 -2.63
C LEU A 591 -16.86 -10.53 -3.51
N ARG A 592 -16.91 -9.26 -3.11
CA ARG A 592 -17.56 -8.17 -3.86
C ARG A 592 -16.79 -7.79 -5.12
N LEU A 593 -15.47 -7.91 -5.09
CA LEU A 593 -14.58 -7.56 -6.20
C LEU A 593 -14.19 -8.76 -7.06
N GLY A 594 -14.54 -9.98 -6.65
CA GLY A 594 -14.17 -11.21 -7.35
C GLY A 594 -12.69 -11.54 -7.28
N ILE A 595 -12.03 -11.28 -6.13
CA ILE A 595 -10.64 -11.64 -5.86
C ILE A 595 -10.63 -13.06 -5.29
N ARG A 596 -10.26 -14.03 -6.13
CA ARG A 596 -10.46 -15.46 -5.87
C ARG A 596 -9.16 -16.21 -5.65
N LEU A 597 -9.26 -17.35 -4.99
CA LEU A 597 -8.26 -18.41 -4.97
C LEU A 597 -8.59 -19.48 -6.01
N SER A 598 -7.59 -20.21 -6.47
CA SER A 598 -7.77 -21.36 -7.36
C SER A 598 -8.45 -22.52 -6.61
N LYS A 599 -9.29 -23.30 -7.29
CA LYS A 599 -9.92 -24.50 -6.69
C LYS A 599 -8.90 -25.55 -6.24
N ALA A 600 -7.71 -25.58 -6.86
CA ALA A 600 -6.63 -26.49 -6.48
C ALA A 600 -6.03 -26.14 -5.11
N SER A 601 -6.03 -24.85 -4.74
CA SER A 601 -5.52 -24.40 -3.43
C SER A 601 -6.41 -24.78 -2.26
N VAL A 602 -7.73 -24.87 -2.46
CA VAL A 602 -8.68 -25.23 -1.38
C VAL A 602 -8.48 -26.67 -0.90
N LYS A 603 -8.21 -27.61 -1.81
CA LYS A 603 -8.01 -29.03 -1.49
C LYS A 603 -6.77 -29.31 -0.62
N ASN A 604 -5.77 -28.45 -0.68
CA ASN A 604 -4.56 -28.60 0.13
C ASN A 604 -4.72 -28.02 1.55
N SER A 605 -5.60 -27.03 1.73
CA SER A 605 -5.86 -26.44 3.06
C SER A 605 -6.80 -27.30 3.91
N SER A 606 -7.67 -28.11 3.31
CA SER A 606 -8.57 -29.03 4.03
C SER A 606 -7.90 -30.30 4.57
N ASN A 607 -6.61 -30.52 4.27
CA ASN A 607 -5.85 -31.70 4.72
C ASN A 607 -4.94 -31.42 5.93
N SER A 608 -4.95 -30.22 6.52
CA SER A 608 -4.28 -29.97 7.80
C SER A 608 -5.28 -30.13 8.95
N ASN A 609 -5.02 -31.11 9.82
CA ASN A 609 -5.78 -31.43 11.03
C ASN A 609 -6.31 -30.20 11.79
N SER A 610 -7.62 -30.00 11.79
CA SER A 610 -8.34 -29.28 12.84
C SER A 610 -9.77 -29.82 12.98
N ASP A 611 -10.01 -30.47 14.12
CA ASP A 611 -11.26 -30.76 14.82
C ASP A 611 -12.55 -31.00 14.02
N SER A 612 -12.95 -32.27 14.05
CA SER A 612 -14.16 -32.87 13.48
C SER A 612 -15.46 -32.54 14.23
N SER A 613 -15.68 -31.28 14.66
CA SER A 613 -16.91 -30.93 15.41
C SER A 613 -17.76 -29.80 14.82
N SER A 614 -17.51 -29.34 13.59
CA SER A 614 -18.50 -28.47 12.92
C SER A 614 -18.62 -28.66 11.41
N SER A 615 -19.87 -28.83 10.97
CA SER A 615 -20.41 -28.70 9.61
C SER A 615 -20.36 -29.92 8.66
N SER A 616 -21.22 -30.89 8.95
CA SER A 616 -21.92 -31.67 7.92
C SER A 616 -22.93 -30.78 7.18
N SER A 617 -22.47 -30.01 6.20
CA SER A 617 -23.30 -29.42 5.13
C SER A 617 -22.35 -28.75 4.14
N GLY A 618 -22.41 -29.13 2.86
CA GLY A 618 -21.60 -28.51 1.80
C GLY A 618 -21.83 -27.00 1.75
N ASN A 619 -20.96 -26.25 2.41
CA ASN A 619 -21.10 -24.82 2.61
C ASN A 619 -20.89 -24.10 1.26
N GLY A 620 -21.65 -23.03 1.00
CA GLY A 620 -21.51 -22.23 -0.23
C GLY A 620 -20.12 -21.62 -0.44
N ASP A 621 -19.28 -21.66 0.60
CA ASP A 621 -17.96 -21.06 0.72
C ASP A 621 -16.86 -21.80 -0.07
N ASP A 622 -17.05 -23.08 -0.39
CA ASP A 622 -16.12 -23.85 -1.24
C ASP A 622 -16.36 -23.66 -2.74
N ARG A 623 -17.50 -23.07 -3.13
CA ARG A 623 -17.82 -22.86 -4.56
C ARG A 623 -16.99 -21.74 -5.17
N ASN A 624 -16.60 -20.74 -4.38
CA ASN A 624 -15.82 -19.55 -4.78
C ASN A 624 -14.85 -19.14 -3.66
N PRO A 625 -13.74 -19.85 -3.46
CA PRO A 625 -12.77 -19.48 -2.44
C PRO A 625 -12.20 -18.09 -2.73
N ALA A 626 -12.21 -17.21 -1.74
CA ALA A 626 -11.73 -15.84 -1.82
C ALA A 626 -10.50 -15.63 -0.93
N VAL A 627 -9.65 -14.67 -1.30
CA VAL A 627 -8.54 -14.24 -0.43
C VAL A 627 -9.07 -13.43 0.76
N HIS A 628 -8.27 -13.28 1.81
CA HIS A 628 -8.50 -12.24 2.80
C HIS A 628 -7.83 -10.93 2.37
N THR A 629 -8.51 -9.80 2.54
CA THR A 629 -7.95 -8.47 2.30
C THR A 629 -7.77 -7.70 3.60
N LEU A 630 -6.70 -6.92 3.66
CA LEU A 630 -6.42 -5.99 4.75
C LEU A 630 -5.99 -4.65 4.20
N ASN A 631 -6.28 -3.58 4.94
CA ASN A 631 -5.83 -2.24 4.63
C ASN A 631 -5.23 -1.61 5.89
N ALA A 632 -4.33 -0.65 5.69
CA ALA A 632 -3.79 0.16 6.78
C ALA A 632 -3.25 1.49 6.26
N THR A 633 -3.60 2.58 6.94
CA THR A 633 -2.99 3.90 6.70
C THR A 633 -1.62 3.92 7.36
N ALA A 634 -0.54 3.96 6.57
CA ALA A 634 0.82 4.10 7.11
C ALA A 634 1.06 5.53 7.63
N ALA A 635 0.51 6.54 6.94
CA ALA A 635 0.62 7.94 7.32
C ALA A 635 -0.52 8.78 6.73
N ALA A 636 -1.33 9.43 7.58
CA ALA A 636 -2.21 10.52 7.20
C ALA A 636 -1.46 11.86 7.33
N ILE A 637 -1.00 12.42 6.21
CA ILE A 637 0.05 13.44 6.23
C ILE A 637 -0.36 14.73 6.96
N PRO A 638 -1.56 15.32 6.74
CA PRO A 638 -1.93 16.55 7.46
C PRO A 638 -2.01 16.36 8.98
N ARG A 639 -2.48 15.21 9.46
CA ARG A 639 -2.56 14.93 10.90
C ARG A 639 -1.18 14.70 11.52
N LEU A 640 -0.23 14.14 10.76
CA LEU A 640 1.17 14.07 11.19
C LEU A 640 1.86 15.43 11.19
N ILE A 641 1.53 16.34 10.26
CA ILE A 641 2.00 17.72 10.29
C ILE A 641 1.51 18.41 11.57
N VAL A 642 0.21 18.28 11.90
CA VAL A 642 -0.33 18.77 13.18
C VAL A 642 0.47 18.18 14.34
N ALA A 643 0.58 16.86 14.43
CA ALA A 643 1.30 16.21 15.52
C ALA A 643 2.74 16.69 15.69
N ILE A 644 3.50 16.87 14.60
CA ILE A 644 4.88 17.34 14.62
C ILE A 644 4.96 18.79 15.08
N LEU A 645 4.14 19.68 14.51
CA LEU A 645 4.12 21.08 14.90
C LEU A 645 3.77 21.20 16.39
N GLU A 646 2.69 20.57 16.83
CA GLU A 646 2.23 20.72 18.20
C GLU A 646 3.20 20.09 19.21
N ASN A 647 3.86 18.95 18.92
CA ASN A 647 4.79 18.32 19.86
C ASN A 647 6.21 18.93 19.84
N HIS A 648 6.73 19.33 18.68
CA HIS A 648 8.12 19.76 18.55
C HIS A 648 8.28 21.28 18.48
N GLY A 649 7.26 21.98 17.98
CA GLY A 649 7.16 23.45 18.00
C GLY A 649 8.07 24.16 17.01
N VAL A 650 8.30 25.44 17.29
CA VAL A 650 9.13 26.37 16.52
C VAL A 650 10.20 26.96 17.44
N ARG A 651 11.44 27.08 16.96
CA ARG A 651 12.56 27.67 17.70
C ARG A 651 13.21 28.77 16.85
N ASP A 652 13.26 29.99 17.36
CA ASP A 652 13.84 31.15 16.67
C ASP A 652 13.28 31.35 15.25
N GLY A 653 11.95 31.15 15.09
CA GLY A 653 11.26 31.22 13.79
C GLY A 653 11.50 30.02 12.86
N LYS A 654 12.14 28.94 13.32
CA LYS A 654 12.46 27.74 12.54
C LYS A 654 11.63 26.54 13.00
N LEU A 655 11.17 25.72 12.05
CA LEU A 655 10.43 24.50 12.38
C LEU A 655 11.36 23.49 13.06
N VAL A 656 10.93 22.89 14.17
CA VAL A 656 11.66 21.80 14.82
C VAL A 656 11.17 20.47 14.26
N LEU A 657 12.01 19.79 13.46
CA LEU A 657 11.61 18.59 12.72
C LEU A 657 12.44 17.36 13.13
N PRO A 658 11.85 16.14 13.14
CA PRO A 658 12.59 14.88 13.37
C PRO A 658 13.74 14.68 12.38
N ASP A 659 14.92 14.29 12.87
CA ASP A 659 16.11 14.04 12.03
C ASP A 659 15.93 12.83 11.10
N ALA A 660 14.98 11.94 11.39
CA ALA A 660 14.53 10.88 10.48
C ALA A 660 14.03 11.40 9.12
N LEU A 661 13.60 12.67 9.04
CA LEU A 661 13.11 13.29 7.80
C LEU A 661 14.23 13.88 6.94
N LYS A 662 15.47 14.01 7.45
CA LYS A 662 16.61 14.57 6.70
C LYS A 662 16.83 13.97 5.32
N PRO A 663 16.81 12.64 5.12
CA PRO A 663 17.04 12.04 3.80
C PRO A 663 15.96 12.39 2.77
N PHE A 664 14.82 12.91 3.23
CA PHE A 664 13.65 13.22 2.42
C PHE A 664 13.38 14.72 2.32
N TRP A 665 14.23 15.56 2.92
CA TRP A 665 14.07 17.01 2.93
C TRP A 665 14.61 17.64 1.64
N LEU A 666 13.71 18.18 0.82
CA LEU A 666 14.05 18.66 -0.53
C LEU A 666 14.92 19.93 -0.54
N ALA A 667 14.89 20.75 0.51
CA ALA A 667 15.73 21.96 0.62
C ALA A 667 17.17 21.67 1.12
N GLY A 668 17.50 20.40 1.35
CA GLY A 668 18.83 19.98 1.83
C GLY A 668 19.00 20.03 3.35
N GLU A 669 19.94 19.24 3.87
CA GLU A 669 20.09 19.04 5.33
C GLU A 669 20.47 20.32 6.11
N ALA A 670 21.06 21.31 5.44
CA ALA A 670 21.55 22.56 6.03
C ALA A 670 20.57 23.73 5.87
N ASP A 671 19.29 23.46 5.60
CA ASP A 671 18.24 24.47 5.50
C ASP A 671 18.16 25.34 6.75
N SER A 672 18.29 26.66 6.58
CA SER A 672 18.27 27.64 7.66
C SER A 672 16.90 27.76 8.35
N ASN A 673 15.83 27.26 7.74
CA ASN A 673 14.46 27.34 8.27
C ASN A 673 14.06 26.16 9.16
N VAL A 674 14.94 25.17 9.32
CA VAL A 674 14.67 23.94 10.07
C VAL A 674 15.72 23.71 11.15
N VAL A 675 15.26 23.25 12.32
CA VAL A 675 16.12 22.71 13.38
C VAL A 675 15.82 21.22 13.54
N TRP A 676 16.84 20.39 13.39
CA TRP A 676 16.69 18.95 13.45
C TRP A 676 16.71 18.42 14.89
N LEU A 677 15.66 17.70 15.28
CA LEU A 677 15.52 17.00 16.54
C LEU A 677 16.02 15.55 16.40
N PRO A 678 17.03 15.11 17.17
CA PRO A 678 17.48 13.72 17.14
C PRO A 678 16.38 12.75 17.61
N THR A 679 15.92 11.84 16.75
CA THR A 679 14.92 10.81 17.12
C THR A 679 15.50 9.42 17.34
N SER A 680 16.74 9.18 16.91
CA SER A 680 17.45 7.93 17.18
C SER A 680 18.14 7.94 18.55
N LYS A 681 18.23 6.77 19.21
CA LYS A 681 19.12 6.58 20.37
C LYS A 681 20.53 7.07 19.98
N PRO A 682 21.23 7.83 20.82
CA PRO A 682 22.54 8.37 20.47
C PRO A 682 23.46 7.22 20.07
N ARG A 683 23.85 7.19 18.79
CA ARG A 683 24.82 6.20 18.28
C ARG A 683 26.08 6.27 19.14
N THR A 684 26.52 5.13 19.67
CA THR A 684 27.73 5.09 20.52
C THR A 684 28.93 5.59 19.71
N ARG A 685 29.95 6.14 20.39
CA ARG A 685 31.19 6.61 19.72
C ARG A 685 31.80 5.51 18.84
N LEU A 686 31.69 4.25 19.28
CA LEU A 686 32.12 3.08 18.53
C LEU A 686 31.34 2.88 17.22
N GLN A 687 30.01 3.01 17.24
CA GLN A 687 29.19 2.86 16.03
C GLN A 687 29.47 3.96 15.00
N LYS A 688 29.68 5.21 15.45
CA LYS A 688 30.10 6.31 14.57
C LYS A 688 31.48 6.05 13.96
N ALA A 689 32.43 5.58 14.78
CA ALA A 689 33.76 5.22 14.31
C ALA A 689 33.72 4.05 13.32
N MET A 690 32.90 3.02 13.56
CA MET A 690 32.76 1.89 12.65
C MET A 690 32.16 2.29 11.29
N GLN A 691 31.20 3.22 11.26
CA GLN A 691 30.67 3.75 10.00
C GLN A 691 31.71 4.56 9.22
N GLN A 692 32.55 5.33 9.91
CA GLN A 692 33.68 6.02 9.28
C GLN A 692 34.71 5.03 8.72
N VAL A 693 35.03 3.97 9.47
CA VAL A 693 35.92 2.90 8.99
C VAL A 693 35.30 2.19 7.78
N GLN A 694 34.00 1.92 7.78
CA GLN A 694 33.30 1.31 6.65
C GLN A 694 33.32 2.22 5.40
N SER A 695 33.12 3.52 5.55
CA SER A 695 33.16 4.45 4.42
C SER A 695 34.59 4.60 3.86
N ILE A 696 35.60 4.62 4.72
CA ILE A 696 37.02 4.61 4.31
C ILE A 696 37.37 3.28 3.63
N ALA A 697 36.85 2.15 4.13
CA ALA A 697 37.03 0.81 3.55
C ALA A 697 36.44 0.70 2.15
N GLN A 698 35.23 1.24 1.94
CA GLN A 698 34.59 1.31 0.64
C GLN A 698 35.39 2.19 -0.34
N ARG A 699 35.84 3.37 0.08
CA ARG A 699 36.67 4.26 -0.75
C ARG A 699 37.98 3.61 -1.19
N ASN A 700 38.56 2.75 -0.35
CA ASN A 700 39.80 2.04 -0.63
C ASN A 700 39.60 0.66 -1.30
N GLY A 701 38.35 0.23 -1.51
CA GLY A 701 38.01 -1.04 -2.14
C GLY A 701 38.44 -2.26 -1.31
N THR A 702 38.32 -2.20 0.01
CA THR A 702 38.78 -3.24 0.95
C THR A 702 37.72 -3.61 1.98
N ASP A 703 37.83 -4.81 2.56
CA ASP A 703 36.97 -5.25 3.67
C ASP A 703 37.29 -4.49 4.99
N PRO A 704 36.28 -3.96 5.74
CA PRO A 704 36.52 -3.17 6.95
C PRO A 704 37.40 -3.87 8.00
N ALA A 705 37.25 -5.18 8.18
CA ALA A 705 38.06 -5.94 9.14
C ALA A 705 39.55 -5.96 8.74
N THR A 706 39.83 -6.16 7.45
CA THR A 706 41.21 -6.16 6.92
C THR A 706 41.85 -4.76 6.97
N MET A 707 41.06 -3.71 6.80
CA MET A 707 41.53 -2.33 6.94
C MET A 707 41.95 -2.02 8.39
N VAL A 708 41.14 -2.38 9.38
CA VAL A 708 41.47 -2.16 10.79
C VAL A 708 42.71 -2.98 11.18
N ALA A 709 42.77 -4.25 10.76
CA ALA A 709 43.94 -5.09 11.00
C ALA A 709 45.22 -4.49 10.37
N SER A 710 45.12 -3.97 9.15
CA SER A 710 46.25 -3.30 8.47
C SER A 710 46.75 -2.09 9.25
N PHE A 711 45.83 -1.26 9.75
CA PHE A 711 46.18 -0.10 10.57
C PHE A 711 46.91 -0.52 11.85
N LEU A 712 46.41 -1.52 12.58
CA LEU A 712 47.04 -2.00 13.82
C LEU A 712 48.45 -2.56 13.56
N ILE A 713 48.62 -3.36 12.51
CA ILE A 713 49.92 -3.93 12.13
C ILE A 713 50.91 -2.82 11.76
N LEU A 714 50.49 -1.86 10.92
CA LEU A 714 51.32 -0.72 10.54
C LEU A 714 51.64 0.18 11.73
N HIS A 715 50.70 0.36 12.66
CA HIS A 715 50.89 1.19 13.86
C HIS A 715 51.98 0.61 14.78
N GLU A 716 52.01 -0.71 14.93
CA GLU A 716 53.06 -1.41 15.68
C GLU A 716 54.39 -1.45 14.92
N LEU A 717 54.38 -1.72 13.61
CA LEU A 717 55.60 -1.74 12.79
C LEU A 717 56.29 -0.36 12.76
N THR A 718 55.51 0.72 12.62
CA THR A 718 56.02 2.09 12.69
C THR A 718 56.50 2.48 14.08
N ALA A 719 56.22 1.68 15.12
CA ALA A 719 56.83 1.81 16.44
C ALA A 719 58.17 1.05 16.52
N LEU A 720 58.12 -0.23 16.18
CA LEU A 720 59.20 -1.18 16.47
C LEU A 720 60.41 -0.98 15.55
N VAL A 721 60.19 -0.74 14.26
CA VAL A 721 61.29 -0.59 13.29
C VAL A 721 62.12 0.66 13.60
N PRO A 722 61.53 1.86 13.80
CA PRO A 722 62.30 3.02 14.19
C PRO A 722 62.91 2.91 15.58
N LEU A 723 62.24 2.25 16.54
CA LEU A 723 62.78 2.02 17.88
C LEU A 723 64.08 1.21 17.82
N ALA A 724 64.08 0.10 17.08
CA ALA A 724 65.25 -0.74 16.89
C ALA A 724 66.35 0.00 16.13
N LEU A 725 66.01 0.69 15.04
CA LEU A 725 66.98 1.45 14.24
C LEU A 725 67.64 2.56 15.07
N LEU A 726 66.85 3.39 15.75
CA LEU A 726 67.36 4.47 16.60
C LEU A 726 68.19 3.94 17.76
N PHE A 727 67.83 2.79 18.34
CA PHE A 727 68.64 2.15 19.37
C PHE A 727 70.07 1.85 18.88
N TYR A 728 70.22 1.24 17.71
CA TYR A 728 71.54 0.93 17.14
C TYR A 728 72.28 2.18 16.65
N VAL A 729 71.58 3.14 16.05
CA VAL A 729 72.17 4.42 15.59
C VAL A 729 72.68 5.24 16.77
N PHE A 730 71.90 5.37 17.84
CA PHE A 730 72.32 6.05 19.06
C PHE A 730 73.48 5.33 19.75
N GLY A 731 73.52 3.99 19.66
CA GLY A 731 74.68 3.18 20.04
C GLY A 731 75.94 3.53 19.26
N ALA A 732 75.85 3.56 17.92
CA ALA A 732 76.99 3.87 17.06
C ALA A 732 77.49 5.30 17.21
N LEU A 733 76.59 6.26 17.49
CA LEU A 733 76.90 7.67 17.71
C LEU A 733 77.33 7.97 19.16
N GLY A 734 77.35 6.98 20.04
CA GLY A 734 77.73 7.16 21.46
C GLY A 734 76.73 8.00 22.28
N VAL A 735 75.56 8.31 21.74
CA VAL A 735 74.54 9.20 22.35
C VAL A 735 74.17 8.73 23.75
N GLY A 736 74.03 7.42 23.95
CA GLY A 736 73.70 6.83 25.24
C GLY A 736 74.80 6.99 26.27
N VAL A 737 76.07 6.95 25.85
CA VAL A 737 77.22 7.19 26.75
C VAL A 737 77.21 8.65 27.19
N THR A 738 77.01 9.60 26.26
CA THR A 738 76.92 11.04 26.56
C THR A 738 75.73 11.38 27.45
N ILE A 739 74.56 10.79 27.18
CA ILE A 739 73.36 10.97 28.01
C ILE A 739 73.57 10.33 29.38
N SER A 740 74.17 9.14 29.47
CA SER A 740 74.46 8.49 30.75
C SER A 740 75.44 9.30 31.60
N GLN A 741 76.49 9.88 31.01
CA GLN A 741 77.43 10.77 31.70
C GLN A 741 76.79 12.08 32.15
N TRP A 742 75.94 12.69 31.31
CA TRP A 742 75.17 13.88 31.67
C TRP A 742 74.15 13.61 32.79
N LEU A 743 73.48 12.45 32.75
CA LEU A 743 72.39 12.11 33.67
C LEU A 743 72.87 11.52 35.00
N LEU A 744 73.98 10.77 34.99
CA LEU A 744 74.53 10.07 36.16
C LEU A 744 75.74 10.79 36.79
N GLY A 745 76.34 11.77 36.08
CA GLY A 745 77.49 12.55 36.53
C GLY A 745 78.80 11.78 36.43
N SER A 746 79.83 12.39 35.83
CA SER A 746 81.20 11.94 35.95
C SER A 746 81.60 11.98 37.42
N GLY A 747 81.98 10.84 37.99
CA GLY A 747 82.59 10.79 39.31
C GLY A 747 83.91 11.54 39.27
N ASP A 748 83.89 12.81 39.67
CA ASP A 748 84.94 13.47 40.44
C ASP A 748 84.43 14.81 41.00
N GLY A 749 84.40 14.87 42.34
CA GLY A 749 84.40 16.04 43.22
C GLY A 749 83.61 17.31 42.86
N GLN A 750 82.45 17.51 43.51
CA GLN A 750 82.22 18.52 44.57
C GLN A 750 80.74 18.62 44.92
N ALA A 751 80.46 18.68 46.22
CA ALA A 751 79.12 18.85 46.79
C ALA A 751 78.71 20.33 46.80
N ALA A 752 77.52 20.62 46.27
CA ALA A 752 76.60 21.76 46.52
C ALA A 752 75.65 21.79 45.30
N ASP A 753 74.32 21.86 45.35
CA ASP A 753 73.39 22.33 46.36
C ASP A 753 72.04 21.60 46.21
N ALA A 754 71.19 21.78 47.21
CA ALA A 754 69.82 21.31 47.28
C ALA A 754 68.99 21.68 46.03
N ASP A 755 68.44 20.65 45.37
CA ASP A 755 67.15 20.80 44.71
C ASP A 755 66.32 19.52 44.87
N SER A 756 65.43 19.55 45.87
CA SER A 756 64.45 18.51 46.15
C SER A 756 63.31 18.60 45.13
N GLY A 757 63.50 18.08 43.93
CA GLY A 757 62.44 18.11 42.93
C GLY A 757 62.77 17.32 41.68
N LEU A 758 62.11 16.17 41.50
CA LEU A 758 62.02 15.39 40.26
C LEU A 758 63.32 14.75 39.71
N ALA A 759 64.45 15.47 39.65
CA ALA A 759 65.71 14.99 39.08
C ALA A 759 66.38 13.89 39.93
N SER A 760 66.38 14.01 41.26
CA SER A 760 66.91 12.97 42.16
C SER A 760 66.05 11.71 42.16
N ARG A 761 64.71 11.87 42.10
CA ARG A 761 63.76 10.76 41.93
C ARG A 761 63.92 10.07 40.58
N PHE A 762 64.16 10.85 39.52
CA PHE A 762 64.44 10.33 38.19
C PHE A 762 65.77 9.56 38.15
N ARG A 763 66.84 10.08 38.77
CA ARG A 763 68.13 9.37 38.91
C ARG A 763 67.99 8.07 39.70
N ALA A 764 67.23 8.06 40.79
CA ALA A 764 66.96 6.84 41.56
C ALA A 764 66.10 5.82 40.78
N TRP A 765 65.10 6.30 40.04
CA TRP A 765 64.29 5.46 39.15
C TRP A 765 65.11 4.87 38.01
N ALA A 766 65.96 5.68 37.36
CA ALA A 766 66.83 5.26 36.27
C ALA A 766 67.80 4.16 36.72
N ARG A 767 68.47 4.33 37.87
CA ARG A 767 69.34 3.30 38.45
C ARG A 767 68.60 1.99 38.76
N ASN A 768 67.41 2.05 39.36
CA ASN A 768 66.60 0.84 39.63
C ASN A 768 66.16 0.13 38.33
N LYS A 769 65.85 0.88 37.27
CA LYS A 769 65.50 0.30 35.97
C LYS A 769 66.71 -0.30 35.25
N GLU A 770 67.86 0.35 35.33
CA GLU A 770 69.13 -0.17 34.82
C GLU A 770 69.49 -1.51 35.47
N GLU A 771 69.41 -1.61 36.81
CA GLU A 771 69.64 -2.87 37.53
C GLU A 771 68.69 -4.00 37.12
N ARG A 772 67.42 -3.68 36.82
CA ARG A 772 66.44 -4.67 36.34
C ARG A 772 66.74 -5.09 34.90
N PHE A 773 67.20 -4.16 34.07
CA PHE A 773 67.58 -4.43 32.69
C PHE A 773 68.84 -5.29 32.64
N GLU A 774 69.84 -5.02 33.48
CA GLU A 774 71.05 -5.85 33.62
C GLU A 774 70.71 -7.30 33.99
N ARG A 775 69.82 -7.47 34.99
CA ARG A 775 69.33 -8.80 35.40
C ARG A 775 68.63 -9.54 34.26
N TYR A 776 67.90 -8.84 33.40
CA TYR A 776 67.26 -9.43 32.24
C TYR A 776 68.28 -9.86 31.17
N CYS A 777 69.23 -8.98 30.84
CA CYS A 777 70.28 -9.26 29.86
C CYS A 777 71.17 -10.44 30.28
N ARG A 778 71.62 -10.50 31.54
CA ARG A 778 72.39 -11.63 32.09
C ARG A 778 71.60 -12.93 32.11
N ARG A 779 70.29 -12.90 32.38
CA ARG A 779 69.45 -14.10 32.33
C ARG A 779 69.23 -14.65 30.91
N LYS A 780 69.27 -13.79 29.90
CA LYS A 780 68.98 -14.16 28.50
C LYS A 780 70.21 -14.26 27.61
N GLY A 781 71.37 -13.78 28.06
CA GLY A 781 72.61 -13.76 27.27
C GLY A 781 72.61 -12.70 26.16
N TYR A 782 72.00 -11.54 26.39
CA TYR A 782 71.90 -10.46 25.40
C TYR A 782 72.87 -9.31 25.69
N LEU A 783 73.25 -8.55 24.65
CA LEU A 783 74.14 -7.37 24.73
C LEU A 783 75.54 -7.67 25.30
N GLY A 784 76.10 -8.83 24.98
CA GLY A 784 77.47 -9.22 25.35
C GLY A 784 77.62 -9.88 26.72
N PHE A 785 76.52 -10.12 27.45
CA PHE A 785 76.53 -10.87 28.70
C PHE A 785 76.43 -12.38 28.46
N GLU A 786 77.19 -13.18 29.19
CA GLU A 786 76.98 -14.63 29.27
C GLU A 786 75.69 -14.95 30.04
N LYS A 787 75.03 -16.05 29.65
CA LYS A 787 73.77 -16.46 30.26
C LYS A 787 74.03 -16.99 31.68
N GLN A 788 73.55 -16.27 32.69
CA GLN A 788 73.73 -16.58 34.12
C GLN A 788 72.39 -16.93 34.81
N ASP A 789 72.44 -17.86 35.77
CA ASP A 789 71.29 -18.25 36.59
C ASP A 789 70.96 -17.21 37.68
N ALA A 790 69.70 -17.17 38.11
CA ALA A 790 69.18 -16.11 38.97
C ALA A 790 69.89 -16.02 40.34
N GLU A 791 70.38 -17.15 40.87
CA GLU A 791 71.11 -17.22 42.14
C GLU A 791 72.54 -16.65 42.01
N THR A 792 73.19 -16.85 40.87
CA THR A 792 74.53 -16.33 40.57
C THR A 792 74.50 -14.81 40.44
N ILE A 793 73.48 -14.26 39.79
CA ILE A 793 73.28 -12.81 39.61
C ILE A 793 73.03 -12.10 40.96
N ALA A 794 72.40 -12.78 41.93
CA ALA A 794 72.13 -12.22 43.25
C ALA A 794 73.38 -12.17 44.17
N ARG A 795 74.36 -13.05 43.95
CA ARG A 795 75.61 -13.10 44.75
C ARG A 795 76.65 -12.05 44.34
N GLU A 796 76.63 -11.56 43.10
CA GLU A 796 77.71 -10.70 42.57
C GLU A 796 77.71 -9.25 43.07
N GLY A 797 76.67 -8.76 43.75
CA GLY A 797 76.68 -7.52 44.55
C GLY A 797 76.99 -6.18 43.85
N LYS A 798 77.47 -6.18 42.61
CA LYS A 798 77.87 -5.00 41.81
C LYS A 798 77.02 -4.92 40.53
N LEU A 799 75.72 -4.69 40.69
CA LEU A 799 74.80 -4.38 39.59
C LEU A 799 74.78 -2.85 39.36
N GLY A 800 74.73 -2.40 38.11
CA GLY A 800 74.65 -0.98 37.74
C GLY A 800 75.98 -0.20 37.76
N GLN A 801 77.14 -0.87 37.76
CA GLN A 801 78.47 -0.23 37.72
C GLN A 801 79.14 -0.27 36.33
N SER A 802 78.49 -0.83 35.31
CA SER A 802 79.06 -0.94 33.97
C SER A 802 78.63 0.22 33.05
N ASN A 803 79.57 1.11 32.71
CA ASN A 803 79.32 2.25 31.81
C ASN A 803 78.73 1.84 30.44
N HIS A 804 78.99 0.61 30.00
CA HIS A 804 78.46 0.07 28.75
C HIS A 804 76.95 -0.20 28.79
N LEU A 805 76.42 -0.66 29.94
CA LEU A 805 74.99 -0.96 30.08
C LEU A 805 74.17 0.31 30.31
N ALA A 806 74.69 1.27 31.08
CA ALA A 806 74.11 2.60 31.25
C ALA A 806 73.88 3.27 29.88
N GLY A 807 74.88 3.18 28.99
CA GLY A 807 74.79 3.69 27.63
C GLY A 807 73.73 2.99 26.77
N ALA A 808 73.69 1.66 26.79
CA ALA A 808 72.67 0.90 26.04
C ALA A 808 71.24 1.18 26.53
N PHE A 809 71.04 1.27 27.85
CA PHE A 809 69.76 1.63 28.43
C PHE A 809 69.35 3.06 28.06
N ALA A 810 70.28 4.02 28.12
CA ALA A 810 70.04 5.40 27.71
C ALA A 810 69.67 5.49 26.21
N ASN A 811 70.33 4.73 25.33
CA ASN A 811 69.99 4.63 23.91
C ASN A 811 68.54 4.15 23.71
N MET A 812 68.13 3.11 24.44
CA MET A 812 66.76 2.57 24.35
C MET A 812 65.72 3.59 24.81
N VAL A 813 65.98 4.29 25.92
CA VAL A 813 65.08 5.31 26.45
C VAL A 813 64.98 6.50 25.50
N ALA A 814 66.11 6.98 24.96
CA ALA A 814 66.12 8.05 23.98
C ALA A 814 65.37 7.67 22.69
N ALA A 815 65.61 6.47 22.16
CA ALA A 815 64.89 5.95 20.99
C ALA A 815 63.37 5.86 21.26
N TYR A 816 62.98 5.38 22.44
CA TYR A 816 61.57 5.31 22.84
C TYR A 816 60.91 6.68 22.94
N ILE A 817 61.59 7.69 23.51
CA ILE A 817 61.08 9.06 23.61
C ILE A 817 60.86 9.64 22.22
N VAL A 818 61.80 9.46 21.30
CA VAL A 818 61.67 9.93 19.91
C VAL A 818 60.51 9.24 19.19
N VAL A 819 60.39 7.91 19.32
CA VAL A 819 59.28 7.13 18.73
C VAL A 819 57.91 7.54 19.31
N LYS A 820 57.87 7.95 20.58
CA LYS A 820 56.67 8.50 21.22
C LYS A 820 56.38 9.93 20.78
N ALA A 821 57.38 10.77 20.62
CA ALA A 821 57.23 12.14 20.10
C ALA A 821 56.65 12.12 18.66
N LEU A 822 57.01 11.11 17.87
CA LEU A 822 56.51 10.92 16.50
C LEU A 822 55.13 10.24 16.41
N LEU A 823 54.42 10.03 17.53
CA LEU A 823 53.13 9.33 17.53
C LEU A 823 52.09 9.92 16.55
N PRO A 824 51.88 11.25 16.44
CA PRO A 824 50.91 11.82 15.49
C PRO A 824 51.27 11.51 14.03
N VAL A 825 52.56 11.62 13.69
CA VAL A 825 53.08 11.32 12.35
C VAL A 825 52.91 9.84 12.03
N ARG A 826 53.18 8.96 13.01
CA ARG A 826 53.03 7.50 12.87
C ARG A 826 51.57 7.07 12.65
N ILE A 827 50.63 7.69 13.37
CA ILE A 827 49.20 7.45 13.18
C ILE A 827 48.78 7.88 11.78
N GLY A 828 49.17 9.08 11.34
CA GLY A 828 48.88 9.58 9.99
C GLY A 828 49.45 8.67 8.89
N MET A 829 50.71 8.25 9.03
CA MET A 829 51.36 7.32 8.09
C MET A 829 50.68 5.95 8.06
N SER A 830 50.29 5.41 9.21
CA SER A 830 49.60 4.12 9.31
C SER A 830 48.20 4.18 8.66
N MET A 831 47.47 5.28 8.84
CA MET A 831 46.17 5.49 8.18
C MET A 831 46.31 5.61 6.66
N ALA A 832 47.30 6.35 6.16
CA ALA A 832 47.53 6.54 4.73
C ALA A 832 47.94 5.23 4.02
N LEU A 833 48.70 4.37 4.70
CA LEU A 833 49.21 3.11 4.14
C LEU A 833 48.25 1.93 4.34
N ALA A 834 47.32 1.99 5.29
CA ALA A 834 46.42 0.87 5.64
C ALA A 834 45.64 0.32 4.43
N GLY A 835 45.08 1.18 3.58
CA GLY A 835 44.32 0.74 2.41
C GLY A 835 45.18 0.04 1.33
N ARG A 836 46.45 0.44 1.19
CA ARG A 836 47.40 -0.21 0.28
C ARG A 836 47.90 -1.54 0.85
N PHE A 837 48.26 -1.56 2.13
CA PHE A 837 48.73 -2.75 2.82
C PHE A 837 47.65 -3.84 2.89
N SER A 838 46.39 -3.46 3.12
CA SER A 838 45.27 -4.40 3.13
C SER A 838 45.11 -5.14 1.80
N ARG A 839 45.15 -4.41 0.68
CA ARG A 839 45.03 -5.00 -0.67
C ARG A 839 46.24 -5.84 -1.07
N ALA A 840 47.44 -5.39 -0.72
CA ALA A 840 48.68 -6.04 -1.13
C ALA A 840 49.01 -7.29 -0.29
N VAL A 841 48.66 -7.29 1.00
CA VAL A 841 49.15 -8.30 1.96
C VAL A 841 48.01 -9.09 2.58
N LEU A 842 47.05 -8.43 3.23
CA LEU A 842 46.04 -9.12 4.04
C LEU A 842 44.92 -9.78 3.23
N GLU A 843 44.43 -9.14 2.16
CA GLU A 843 43.40 -9.75 1.32
C GLU A 843 43.89 -10.99 0.56
N PRO A 844 45.08 -10.99 -0.07
CA PRO A 844 45.65 -12.20 -0.65
C PRO A 844 45.86 -13.30 0.38
N ALA A 845 46.37 -12.97 1.57
CA ALA A 845 46.54 -13.93 2.66
C ALA A 845 45.20 -14.50 3.14
N LYS A 846 44.16 -13.67 3.29
CA LYS A 846 42.78 -14.10 3.65
C LYS A 846 42.16 -15.00 2.59
N ARG A 847 42.42 -14.75 1.31
CA ARG A 847 41.95 -15.60 0.19
C ARG A 847 42.71 -16.93 0.16
N ALA A 848 44.02 -16.92 0.42
CA ALA A 848 44.83 -18.13 0.49
C ALA A 848 44.42 -19.03 1.66
N THR A 849 44.21 -18.47 2.86
CA THR A 849 43.74 -19.24 4.04
C THR A 849 42.34 -19.79 3.84
N ARG A 850 41.40 -19.02 3.27
CA ARG A 850 40.06 -19.56 2.92
C ARG A 850 40.12 -20.73 1.95
N LYS A 851 41.03 -20.72 0.96
CA LYS A 851 41.19 -21.87 0.04
C LYS A 851 41.71 -23.12 0.76
N ILE A 852 42.61 -22.95 1.72
CA ILE A 852 43.16 -24.06 2.53
C ILE A 852 42.10 -24.66 3.47
N PHE A 853 41.23 -23.83 4.05
CA PHE A 853 40.16 -24.30 4.94
C PHE A 853 38.91 -24.79 4.20
N ALA A 854 38.66 -24.36 2.96
CA ALA A 854 37.57 -24.85 2.13
C ALA A 854 37.85 -26.23 1.50
N SER A 855 39.12 -26.67 1.45
CA SER A 855 39.50 -28.01 0.98
C SER A 855 39.48 -29.10 2.06
N ALA A 856 39.06 -28.79 3.29
CA ALA A 856 38.86 -29.80 4.33
C ALA A 856 37.45 -30.41 4.19
N PRO A 857 37.31 -31.74 3.99
CA PRO A 857 36.00 -32.37 3.89
C PRO A 857 35.29 -32.28 5.23
N THR A 858 34.20 -31.51 5.28
CA THR A 858 33.34 -31.39 6.46
C THR A 858 32.61 -32.70 6.72
N LYS A 859 33.01 -33.43 7.77
CA LYS A 859 32.18 -34.47 8.38
C LYS A 859 30.85 -33.84 8.83
N ALA A 860 29.75 -34.35 8.31
CA ALA A 860 28.41 -33.94 8.67
C ALA A 860 28.15 -34.25 10.16
N THR A 861 27.91 -33.21 10.96
CA THR A 861 27.39 -33.32 12.31
C THR A 861 25.90 -32.99 12.27
N THR A 862 25.08 -34.01 12.46
CA THR A 862 23.65 -33.92 12.73
C THR A 862 23.40 -33.08 13.99
N ALA A 863 22.61 -32.01 13.87
CA ALA A 863 22.10 -31.26 15.01
C ALA A 863 20.80 -31.91 15.52
N PRO A 864 20.58 -32.00 16.85
CA PRO A 864 19.33 -32.48 17.41
C PRO A 864 18.27 -31.36 17.40
N SER A 865 17.02 -31.76 17.16
CA SER A 865 15.83 -30.93 17.25
C SER A 865 15.53 -30.53 18.70
N ALA A 866 15.34 -29.23 18.94
CA ALA A 866 14.52 -28.68 20.01
C ALA A 866 13.93 -27.34 19.56
#